data_AF-A0A7C8MR36-F1
#
_entry.id   AF-A0A7C8MR36-F1
#
_cell.length_a   1.000
_cell.length_b   1.000
_cell.length_c   1.000
_cell.angle_alpha   90.00
_cell.angle_beta   90.00
_cell.angle_gamma   90.00
#
_symmetry.space_group_name_H-M   'P 1'
#
loop_
_entity.id
_entity.type
_entity.pdbx_description
1 polymer ?
#
loop_
_entity_poly.entity_id
_entity_poly.type
_entity_poly.pdbx_seq_one_letter_code
_entity_poly.pdbx_strand_id
1 'polypeptide(L)'
;MGTVFSSIGGNLLVVLLAVVLYMARRAMLPKPLAGIPYNRDAANKMLGDIPEMVGYIMRTKRIFCWLTSLTARHQSAITQVFVKPASLPWVVVTDPFEAQDILLRRKEFDRTLFYELIGGIIPEQHSHMLSSDARFKYNRSLINHLMAPTFISQVSAPEVYKSICTLIKVLQAKCDIAKGRPFSPHHDIVYAALDAIFSSSFGLPEAESITIHGLEAVSQWKPDIPSNMDVPVKFPDTNVPEMFDAILTIADSVKDTQLSPAPILSGWVLRQFPYMKKAIAIKDNYIRKKAEEAAALIESGDYEPRSAMHSVLLRERELAGKEGRRPDYYKRAISDEFLGFAMAGYDTSATATAWGVKMLTDNPNAQEKLRVALRDAFPQALKERRAPSYQELSKAHIPYLDAVVEEVLRHANAIGFVARKALEDTTVLGHHIPKGTEVLLVANGAGYLEPSINVPDTTRSPGARRGEGKTLTGSWDDKDIGAFRPERWLKTEPASSIVTFDPTAGPQLAFGLGPRSCFGKRLALQALKMQFALITWHFKLLPTPPELSGYDAVQKFAREPIQCYYPSPASVAAPEPSGTQSTELPSGSEMAKSTRLSTSSRGADFEQHLIDHNIYLDNNKSSALNIQYIRDRLRRSRPSLSLSRFSNEDFQAFKRSNATIASEDDVVVEIVPVMCGTNKILSKRNLLFTELEPITDETASKPKPDVFDGACLDDIDKRIRADEHIYPLIIPTKHVHVPVAPNFFLEVKGQSGDPAILMRQACYDGANGARAMHCLQNYGREEPIYDGNAYTFSATYHPGTRTLALYAHHPTAPASSGSKPEYHLTDLPGYYLMSDRQALVDGLTAFRNLRDMAQEFRDGFIRVANAHTQNLVLPYIRKNTPESLQTMLAYG
;
A
#
# COMPACT_ATOMS: atom_id res chain seq x y z
N MET A 1 -25.33 -75.20 37.15
CA MET A 1 -25.49 -73.75 37.38
C MET A 1 -24.26 -72.94 36.97
N GLY A 2 -23.02 -73.42 37.15
CA GLY A 2 -21.80 -72.64 36.82
C GLY A 2 -21.59 -72.25 35.34
N THR A 3 -22.13 -73.00 34.38
CA THR A 3 -22.03 -72.71 32.92
C THR A 3 -23.05 -71.68 32.42
N VAL A 4 -24.14 -71.45 33.14
CA VAL A 4 -25.18 -70.46 32.77
C VAL A 4 -24.76 -69.06 33.22
N PHE A 5 -24.07 -68.94 34.36
CA PHE A 5 -23.56 -67.65 34.84
C PHE A 5 -22.37 -67.11 34.04
N SER A 6 -21.50 -67.97 33.47
CA SER A 6 -20.42 -67.50 32.58
C SER A 6 -20.94 -67.00 31.22
N SER A 7 -22.01 -67.61 30.70
CA SER A 7 -22.70 -67.19 29.48
C SER A 7 -23.43 -65.85 29.64
N ILE A 8 -24.10 -65.64 30.78
CA ILE A 8 -24.80 -64.38 31.07
C ILE A 8 -23.81 -63.22 31.27
N GLY A 9 -22.68 -63.45 31.94
CA GLY A 9 -21.61 -62.46 32.08
C GLY A 9 -20.96 -62.08 30.74
N GLY A 10 -20.72 -63.06 29.87
CA GLY A 10 -20.21 -62.82 28.50
C GLY A 10 -21.19 -62.03 27.63
N ASN A 11 -22.48 -62.37 27.67
CA ASN A 11 -23.52 -61.65 26.92
C ASN A 11 -23.71 -60.22 27.45
N LEU A 12 -23.62 -60.00 28.76
CA LEU A 12 -23.68 -58.66 29.35
C LEU A 12 -22.47 -57.80 28.95
N LEU A 13 -21.27 -58.40 28.88
CA LEU A 13 -20.07 -57.70 28.41
C LEU A 13 -20.17 -57.32 26.93
N VAL A 14 -20.73 -58.20 26.09
CA VAL A 14 -20.97 -57.93 24.66
C VAL A 14 -22.02 -56.83 24.47
N VAL A 15 -23.10 -56.85 25.26
CA VAL A 15 -24.12 -55.79 25.23
C VAL A 15 -23.55 -54.46 25.72
N LEU A 16 -22.77 -54.46 26.80
CA LEU A 16 -22.10 -53.26 27.31
C LEU A 16 -21.13 -52.69 26.26
N LEU A 17 -20.32 -53.55 25.63
CA LEU A 17 -19.41 -53.17 24.56
C LEU A 17 -20.18 -52.61 23.35
N ALA A 18 -21.30 -53.24 22.97
CA ALA A 18 -22.15 -52.75 21.88
C ALA A 18 -22.78 -51.40 22.19
N VAL A 19 -23.22 -51.17 23.43
CA VAL A 19 -23.74 -49.86 23.90
C VAL A 19 -22.63 -48.82 23.92
N VAL A 20 -21.43 -49.15 24.42
CA VAL A 20 -20.28 -48.25 24.41
C VAL A 20 -19.87 -47.89 22.98
N LEU A 21 -19.80 -48.88 22.07
CA LEU A 21 -19.50 -48.65 20.65
C LEU A 21 -20.60 -47.84 19.95
N TYR A 22 -21.87 -48.07 20.27
CA TYR A 22 -22.98 -47.29 19.75
C TYR A 22 -22.92 -45.84 20.24
N MET A 23 -22.69 -45.62 21.53
CA MET A 23 -22.54 -44.29 22.12
C MET A 23 -21.31 -43.57 21.58
N ALA A 24 -20.18 -44.26 21.44
CA ALA A 24 -18.96 -43.74 20.82
C ALA A 24 -19.21 -43.35 19.36
N ARG A 25 -19.87 -44.23 18.58
CA ARG A 25 -20.29 -43.93 17.20
C ARG A 25 -21.18 -42.69 17.16
N ARG A 26 -22.20 -42.61 18.01
CA ARG A 26 -23.13 -41.47 18.06
C ARG A 26 -22.44 -40.17 18.45
N ALA A 27 -21.45 -40.23 19.34
CA ALA A 27 -20.64 -39.09 19.74
C ALA A 27 -19.69 -38.61 18.62
N MET A 28 -19.21 -39.53 17.77
CA MET A 28 -18.34 -39.22 16.64
C MET A 28 -19.08 -38.76 15.38
N LEU A 29 -20.40 -39.00 15.28
CA LEU A 29 -21.18 -38.54 14.15
C LEU A 29 -21.21 -37.00 14.07
N PRO A 30 -21.15 -36.42 12.87
CA PRO A 30 -21.25 -34.98 12.69
C PRO A 30 -22.55 -34.42 13.29
N LYS A 31 -22.47 -33.22 13.85
CA LYS A 31 -23.61 -32.49 14.41
C LYS A 31 -23.83 -31.21 13.60
N PRO A 32 -24.76 -31.22 12.63
CA PRO A 32 -25.02 -30.04 11.80
C PRO A 32 -25.55 -28.87 12.64
N LEU A 33 -25.06 -27.67 12.34
CA LEU A 33 -25.63 -26.42 12.83
C LEU A 33 -27.00 -26.20 12.18
N ALA A 34 -27.98 -25.76 12.97
CA ALA A 34 -29.35 -25.61 12.51
C ALA A 34 -29.47 -24.54 11.40
N GLY A 35 -30.22 -24.88 10.35
CA GLY A 35 -30.55 -23.95 9.26
C GLY A 35 -29.46 -23.76 8.20
N ILE A 36 -28.22 -24.22 8.41
CA ILE A 36 -27.15 -24.10 7.42
C ILE A 36 -27.15 -25.35 6.51
N PRO A 37 -27.18 -25.23 5.16
CA PRO A 37 -27.11 -26.37 4.24
C PRO A 37 -25.83 -27.21 4.37
N TYR A 38 -25.94 -28.51 4.11
CA TYR A 38 -24.83 -29.48 4.14
C TYR A 38 -25.14 -30.73 3.32
N ASN A 39 -24.10 -31.53 3.03
CA ASN A 39 -24.23 -32.83 2.40
C ASN A 39 -24.92 -33.84 3.35
N ARG A 40 -26.18 -34.18 3.10
CA ARG A 40 -26.97 -35.06 3.98
C ARG A 40 -26.34 -36.43 4.21
N ASP A 41 -25.70 -36.99 3.18
CA ASP A 41 -25.01 -38.28 3.27
C ASP A 41 -23.80 -38.25 4.21
N ALA A 42 -23.14 -37.09 4.34
CA ALA A 42 -21.97 -36.92 5.20
C ALA A 42 -22.35 -36.93 6.69
N ALA A 43 -23.50 -36.36 7.07
CA ALA A 43 -23.95 -36.30 8.46
C ALA A 43 -24.20 -37.69 9.10
N ASN A 44 -24.41 -38.72 8.28
CA ASN A 44 -24.62 -40.10 8.73
C ASN A 44 -23.32 -40.94 8.74
N LYS A 45 -22.17 -40.35 8.39
CA LYS A 45 -20.86 -41.02 8.28
C LYS A 45 -19.90 -40.45 9.32
N MET A 46 -19.13 -41.31 9.99
CA MET A 46 -18.16 -40.87 11.01
C MET A 46 -17.06 -39.96 10.45
N LEU A 47 -16.66 -40.18 9.19
CA LEU A 47 -15.66 -39.36 8.50
C LEU A 47 -16.26 -38.14 7.80
N GLY A 48 -17.58 -37.91 7.91
CA GLY A 48 -18.24 -36.77 7.30
C GLY A 48 -17.94 -36.64 5.80
N ASP A 49 -17.45 -35.47 5.41
CA ASP A 49 -17.11 -35.10 4.03
C ASP A 49 -15.68 -35.50 3.61
N ILE A 50 -14.86 -36.04 4.53
CA ILE A 50 -13.44 -36.35 4.25
C ILE A 50 -13.26 -37.24 3.01
N PRO A 51 -14.02 -38.35 2.80
CA PRO A 51 -13.81 -39.20 1.63
C PRO A 51 -14.10 -38.49 0.30
N GLU A 52 -15.15 -37.65 0.24
CA GLU A 52 -15.48 -36.87 -0.95
C GLU A 52 -14.39 -35.82 -1.21
N MET A 53 -13.99 -35.10 -0.18
CA MET A 53 -12.93 -34.10 -0.21
C MET A 53 -11.62 -34.71 -0.72
N VAL A 54 -11.19 -35.85 -0.16
CA VAL A 54 -9.98 -36.56 -0.58
C VAL A 54 -10.10 -37.05 -2.03
N GLY A 55 -11.25 -37.60 -2.42
CA GLY A 55 -11.50 -38.00 -3.81
C GLY A 55 -11.40 -36.83 -4.79
N TYR A 56 -11.89 -35.65 -4.41
CA TYR A 56 -11.73 -34.43 -5.19
C TYR A 56 -10.27 -33.96 -5.27
N ILE A 57 -9.55 -33.95 -4.14
CA ILE A 57 -8.13 -33.58 -4.08
C ILE A 57 -7.28 -34.54 -4.93
N MET A 58 -7.52 -35.85 -4.86
CA MET A 58 -6.77 -36.83 -5.65
C MET A 58 -6.92 -36.60 -7.15
N ARG A 59 -8.13 -36.27 -7.62
CA ARG A 59 -8.43 -36.01 -9.04
C ARG A 59 -7.95 -34.66 -9.53
N THR A 60 -8.09 -33.61 -8.72
CA THR A 60 -7.93 -32.23 -9.19
C THR A 60 -6.71 -31.51 -8.62
N LYS A 61 -6.10 -32.05 -7.55
CA LYS A 61 -5.03 -31.39 -6.77
C LYS A 61 -5.44 -30.01 -6.24
N ARG A 62 -6.73 -29.80 -5.96
CA ARG A 62 -7.31 -28.56 -5.43
C ARG A 62 -8.22 -28.88 -4.24
N ILE A 63 -8.27 -28.01 -3.23
CA ILE A 63 -9.18 -28.14 -2.08
C ILE A 63 -10.20 -26.99 -2.00
N PHE A 64 -9.78 -25.75 -2.22
CA PHE A 64 -10.67 -24.59 -2.07
C PHE A 64 -11.76 -24.52 -3.13
N CYS A 65 -11.51 -25.03 -4.35
CA CYS A 65 -12.55 -25.16 -5.38
C CYS A 65 -13.66 -26.13 -4.97
N TRP A 66 -13.35 -27.16 -4.17
CA TRP A 66 -14.37 -28.07 -3.65
C TRP A 66 -15.26 -27.37 -2.62
N LEU A 67 -14.68 -26.59 -1.70
CA LEU A 67 -15.45 -25.82 -0.72
C LEU A 67 -16.44 -24.87 -1.39
N THR A 68 -16.00 -24.17 -2.44
CA THR A 68 -16.84 -23.25 -3.20
C THR A 68 -17.87 -23.96 -4.07
N SER A 69 -17.56 -25.16 -4.57
CA SER A 69 -18.56 -25.96 -5.28
C SER A 69 -19.77 -26.34 -4.40
N LEU A 70 -19.62 -26.36 -3.07
CA LEU A 70 -20.70 -26.71 -2.15
C LEU A 70 -21.75 -25.60 -2.04
N THR A 71 -21.33 -24.33 -2.03
CA THR A 71 -22.28 -23.20 -2.03
C THR A 71 -23.10 -23.17 -3.31
N ALA A 72 -22.47 -23.48 -4.46
CA ALA A 72 -23.15 -23.66 -5.73
C ALA A 72 -24.11 -24.87 -5.71
N ARG A 73 -23.68 -26.04 -5.23
CA ARG A 73 -24.53 -27.24 -5.14
C ARG A 73 -25.74 -27.05 -4.22
N HIS A 74 -25.56 -26.36 -3.11
CA HIS A 74 -26.63 -26.08 -2.15
C HIS A 74 -27.45 -24.83 -2.49
N GLN A 75 -27.08 -24.09 -3.53
CA GLN A 75 -27.72 -22.82 -3.92
C GLN A 75 -27.84 -21.87 -2.72
N SER A 76 -26.77 -21.76 -1.94
CA SER A 76 -26.73 -20.98 -0.70
C SER A 76 -25.37 -20.30 -0.54
N ALA A 77 -25.39 -19.03 -0.12
CA ALA A 77 -24.16 -18.27 0.17
C ALA A 77 -23.46 -18.71 1.47
N ILE A 78 -24.10 -19.59 2.24
CA ILE A 78 -23.56 -20.24 3.43
C ILE A 78 -23.78 -21.75 3.37
N THR A 79 -22.76 -22.52 3.70
CA THR A 79 -22.83 -23.99 3.82
C THR A 79 -21.94 -24.46 4.96
N GLN A 80 -22.12 -25.69 5.41
CA GLN A 80 -21.25 -26.30 6.41
C GLN A 80 -20.68 -27.64 5.95
N VAL A 81 -19.48 -27.97 6.42
CA VAL A 81 -18.76 -29.22 6.08
C VAL A 81 -18.19 -29.91 7.31
N PHE A 82 -18.17 -31.24 7.26
CA PHE A 82 -17.75 -32.13 8.34
C PHE A 82 -16.39 -32.77 8.02
N VAL A 83 -15.32 -32.02 8.23
CA VAL A 83 -13.94 -32.43 7.88
C VAL A 83 -13.10 -32.88 9.08
N LYS A 84 -13.67 -32.84 10.29
CA LYS A 84 -13.02 -33.32 11.52
C LYS A 84 -14.04 -34.07 12.39
N PRO A 85 -13.81 -35.35 12.72
CA PRO A 85 -14.71 -36.12 13.56
C PRO A 85 -14.84 -35.53 14.98
N ALA A 86 -16.02 -35.65 15.58
CA ALA A 86 -16.32 -35.17 16.94
C ALA A 86 -16.01 -33.68 17.19
N SER A 87 -15.98 -32.84 16.15
CA SER A 87 -15.81 -31.38 16.27
C SER A 87 -16.98 -30.61 15.68
N LEU A 88 -17.00 -29.29 15.91
CA LEU A 88 -17.87 -28.38 15.18
C LEU A 88 -17.56 -28.46 13.67
N PRO A 89 -18.57 -28.29 12.80
CA PRO A 89 -18.36 -28.19 11.37
C PRO A 89 -17.61 -26.91 11.03
N TRP A 90 -16.98 -26.89 9.85
CA TRP A 90 -16.56 -25.63 9.24
C TRP A 90 -17.75 -24.99 8.54
N VAL A 91 -17.85 -23.68 8.64
CA VAL A 91 -18.84 -22.87 7.93
C VAL A 91 -18.14 -22.16 6.78
N VAL A 92 -18.69 -22.27 5.58
CA VAL A 92 -18.16 -21.65 4.37
C VAL A 92 -19.12 -20.56 3.92
N VAL A 93 -18.60 -19.36 3.66
CA VAL A 93 -19.36 -18.17 3.26
C VAL A 93 -18.79 -17.60 1.97
N THR A 94 -19.65 -17.37 0.97
CA THR A 94 -19.29 -16.70 -0.30
C THR A 94 -19.81 -15.27 -0.39
N ASP A 95 -20.74 -14.83 0.47
CA ASP A 95 -21.28 -13.47 0.38
C ASP A 95 -20.18 -12.43 0.67
N PRO A 96 -19.83 -11.57 -0.30
CA PRO A 96 -18.70 -10.65 -0.17
C PRO A 96 -18.92 -9.59 0.91
N PHE A 97 -20.18 -9.19 1.14
CA PHE A 97 -20.51 -8.14 2.10
C PHE A 97 -20.43 -8.66 3.54
N GLU A 98 -20.98 -9.84 3.80
CA GLU A 98 -20.82 -10.53 5.08
C GLU A 98 -19.33 -10.80 5.38
N ALA A 99 -18.56 -11.26 4.39
CA ALA A 99 -17.13 -11.46 4.53
C ALA A 99 -16.38 -10.18 4.91
N GLN A 100 -16.71 -9.04 4.27
CA GLN A 100 -16.11 -7.74 4.60
C GLN A 100 -16.44 -7.32 6.02
N ASP A 101 -17.71 -7.45 6.45
CA ASP A 101 -18.13 -7.06 7.77
C ASP A 101 -17.46 -7.90 8.87
N ILE A 102 -17.40 -9.23 8.66
CA ILE A 102 -16.66 -10.16 9.52
C ILE A 102 -15.20 -9.74 9.69
N LEU A 103 -14.55 -9.30 8.62
CA LEU A 103 -13.12 -8.99 8.64
C LEU A 103 -12.78 -7.59 9.15
N LEU A 104 -13.70 -6.63 9.00
CA LEU A 104 -13.43 -5.21 9.28
C LEU A 104 -14.07 -4.72 10.58
N ARG A 105 -15.25 -5.22 10.94
CA ARG A 105 -16.08 -4.62 12.00
C ARG A 105 -16.38 -5.56 13.16
N ARG A 106 -16.30 -6.87 12.94
CA ARG A 106 -16.72 -7.90 13.91
C ARG A 106 -15.53 -8.45 14.70
N LYS A 107 -15.39 -8.00 15.95
CA LYS A 107 -14.26 -8.32 16.85
C LYS A 107 -14.37 -9.70 17.47
N GLU A 108 -15.55 -10.32 17.39
CA GLU A 108 -15.81 -11.68 17.82
C GLU A 108 -15.16 -12.74 16.91
N PHE A 109 -14.52 -12.33 15.81
CA PHE A 109 -13.76 -13.19 14.92
C PHE A 109 -12.27 -12.87 14.98
N ASP A 110 -11.44 -13.91 15.12
CA ASP A 110 -9.98 -13.77 15.06
C ASP A 110 -9.33 -14.93 14.27
N ARG A 111 -8.01 -14.93 14.21
CA ARG A 111 -7.18 -15.92 13.53
C ARG A 111 -7.55 -17.35 13.98
N THR A 112 -7.61 -18.23 13.00
CA THR A 112 -7.88 -19.66 13.17
C THR A 112 -6.58 -20.46 13.35
N LEU A 113 -6.69 -21.67 13.90
CA LEU A 113 -5.64 -22.69 13.90
C LEU A 113 -5.33 -23.23 12.50
N PHE A 114 -6.08 -22.85 11.45
CA PHE A 114 -5.73 -23.16 10.06
C PHE A 114 -4.30 -22.71 9.70
N TYR A 115 -3.74 -21.73 10.43
CA TYR A 115 -2.36 -21.28 10.27
C TYR A 115 -1.32 -22.11 11.05
N GLU A 116 -1.71 -23.13 11.83
CA GLU A 116 -0.76 -24.12 12.39
C GLU A 116 -0.08 -24.96 11.29
N LEU A 117 -0.64 -24.98 10.07
CA LEU A 117 -0.02 -25.57 8.86
C LEU A 117 1.45 -25.14 8.70
N ILE A 118 1.71 -23.86 8.93
CA ILE A 118 3.04 -23.24 8.83
C ILE A 118 3.71 -23.06 10.19
N GLY A 119 2.97 -23.19 11.30
CA GLY A 119 3.49 -23.02 12.66
C GLY A 119 4.62 -23.99 13.01
N GLY A 120 4.67 -25.18 12.41
CA GLY A 120 5.79 -26.10 12.57
C GLY A 120 7.06 -25.73 11.81
N ILE A 121 6.99 -24.77 10.87
CA ILE A 121 8.12 -24.25 10.07
C ILE A 121 8.59 -22.91 10.63
N ILE A 122 7.64 -22.04 11.01
CA ILE A 122 7.87 -20.68 11.52
C ILE A 122 7.15 -20.45 12.86
N PRO A 123 7.52 -21.17 13.94
CA PRO A 123 6.79 -21.20 15.22
C PRO A 123 6.69 -19.85 15.94
N GLU A 124 7.60 -18.92 15.71
CA GLU A 124 7.56 -17.59 16.34
C GLU A 124 7.12 -16.48 15.37
N GLN A 125 6.56 -16.81 14.19
CA GLN A 125 6.09 -15.80 13.23
C GLN A 125 4.66 -15.31 13.52
N HIS A 126 4.40 -14.02 13.34
CA HIS A 126 3.16 -13.38 13.79
C HIS A 126 1.87 -13.88 13.10
N SER A 127 1.95 -14.52 11.93
CA SER A 127 0.78 -14.81 11.09
C SER A 127 -0.09 -15.95 11.62
N HIS A 128 0.42 -16.80 12.52
CA HIS A 128 -0.36 -17.87 13.13
C HIS A 128 -0.80 -17.56 14.58
N MET A 129 -0.37 -16.43 15.13
CA MET A 129 -0.70 -16.00 16.49
C MET A 129 -2.08 -15.33 16.56
N LEU A 130 -2.78 -15.50 17.70
CA LEU A 130 -4.01 -14.77 18.03
C LEU A 130 -3.74 -13.28 18.27
N SER A 131 -4.75 -12.42 18.11
CA SER A 131 -4.58 -10.97 18.25
C SER A 131 -4.36 -10.57 19.71
N SER A 132 -4.86 -11.41 20.62
CA SER A 132 -4.67 -11.32 22.06
C SER A 132 -3.30 -11.80 22.53
N ASP A 133 -2.54 -12.52 21.71
CA ASP A 133 -1.18 -12.97 22.05
C ASP A 133 -0.25 -11.74 22.10
N ALA A 134 0.46 -11.56 23.22
CA ALA A 134 1.42 -10.48 23.38
C ALA A 134 2.55 -10.54 22.34
N ARG A 135 2.95 -11.76 21.93
CA ARG A 135 3.97 -11.98 20.92
C ARG A 135 3.55 -11.44 19.56
N PHE A 136 2.26 -11.51 19.21
CA PHE A 136 1.76 -10.94 17.96
C PHE A 136 2.06 -9.44 17.87
N LYS A 137 1.76 -8.69 18.94
CA LYS A 137 2.01 -7.24 19.00
C LYS A 137 3.51 -6.94 18.97
N TYR A 138 4.30 -7.68 19.74
CA TYR A 138 5.76 -7.51 19.77
C TYR A 138 6.38 -7.77 18.39
N ASN A 139 6.09 -8.92 17.77
CA ASN A 139 6.64 -9.29 16.46
C ASN A 139 6.20 -8.31 15.37
N ARG A 140 4.92 -7.88 15.36
CA ARG A 140 4.48 -6.80 14.46
C ARG A 140 5.24 -5.50 14.70
N SER A 141 5.54 -5.14 15.95
CA SER A 141 6.28 -3.90 16.25
C SER A 141 7.73 -3.91 15.73
N LEU A 142 8.35 -5.10 15.59
CA LEU A 142 9.67 -5.27 14.97
C LEU A 142 9.63 -4.93 13.49
N ILE A 143 8.57 -5.31 12.78
CA ILE A 143 8.54 -5.29 11.31
C ILE A 143 7.68 -4.18 10.70
N ASN A 144 6.75 -3.56 11.45
CA ASN A 144 5.76 -2.61 10.89
C ASN A 144 6.36 -1.48 10.03
N HIS A 145 7.56 -1.01 10.37
CA HIS A 145 8.24 0.05 9.63
C HIS A 145 8.68 -0.37 8.21
N LEU A 146 8.84 -1.67 7.94
CA LEU A 146 9.21 -2.18 6.61
C LEU A 146 8.12 -1.88 5.56
N MET A 147 6.87 -1.70 5.98
CA MET A 147 5.75 -1.37 5.08
C MET A 147 5.43 0.13 5.05
N ALA A 148 6.28 0.96 5.66
CA ALA A 148 6.22 2.40 5.49
C ALA A 148 6.51 2.77 4.03
N PRO A 149 5.83 3.78 3.46
CA PRO A 149 6.03 4.14 2.06
C PRO A 149 7.47 4.59 1.79
N THR A 150 8.12 5.26 2.75
CA THR A 150 9.53 5.67 2.65
C THR A 150 10.45 4.47 2.50
N PHE A 151 10.37 3.49 3.42
CA PHE A 151 11.18 2.28 3.37
C PHE A 151 10.97 1.50 2.07
N ILE A 152 9.71 1.30 1.65
CA ILE A 152 9.40 0.66 0.37
C ILE A 152 10.06 1.44 -0.77
N SER A 153 9.89 2.76 -0.81
CA SER A 153 10.35 3.58 -1.94
C SER A 153 11.87 3.72 -2.04
N GLN A 154 12.58 3.64 -0.92
CA GLN A 154 14.02 3.91 -0.85
C GLN A 154 14.85 2.63 -0.78
N VAL A 155 14.30 1.54 -0.22
CA VAL A 155 15.05 0.30 0.05
C VAL A 155 14.47 -0.85 -0.76
N SER A 156 13.19 -1.20 -0.56
CA SER A 156 12.65 -2.45 -1.10
C SER A 156 12.34 -2.40 -2.60
N ALA A 157 11.59 -1.39 -3.06
CA ALA A 157 11.11 -1.32 -4.43
C ALA A 157 12.21 -1.10 -5.48
N PRO A 158 13.31 -0.36 -5.23
CA PRO A 158 14.46 -0.33 -6.14
C PRO A 158 15.06 -1.71 -6.40
N GLU A 159 15.24 -2.53 -5.37
CA GLU A 159 15.77 -3.89 -5.47
C GLU A 159 14.82 -4.84 -6.22
N VAL A 160 13.52 -4.70 -5.97
CA VAL A 160 12.48 -5.40 -6.73
C VAL A 160 12.53 -5.00 -8.20
N TYR A 161 12.66 -3.70 -8.50
CA TYR A 161 12.77 -3.20 -9.87
C TYR A 161 14.01 -3.77 -10.59
N LYS A 162 15.18 -3.80 -9.93
CA LYS A 162 16.41 -4.42 -10.49
C LYS A 162 16.19 -5.89 -10.86
N SER A 163 15.51 -6.64 -9.98
CA SER A 163 15.20 -8.05 -10.21
C SER A 163 14.24 -8.23 -11.39
N ILE A 164 13.21 -7.37 -11.51
CA ILE A 164 12.29 -7.39 -12.66
C ILE A 164 13.03 -7.03 -13.96
N CYS A 165 13.91 -6.04 -13.97
CA CYS A 165 14.73 -5.73 -15.15
C CYS A 165 15.58 -6.92 -15.60
N THR A 166 16.09 -7.70 -14.66
CA THR A 166 16.86 -8.93 -14.97
C THR A 166 15.95 -10.00 -15.56
N LEU A 167 14.73 -10.18 -15.03
CA LEU A 167 13.71 -11.05 -15.64
C LEU A 167 13.40 -10.64 -17.09
N ILE A 168 13.23 -9.34 -17.36
CA ILE A 168 12.99 -8.85 -18.72
C ILE A 168 14.12 -9.27 -19.66
N LYS A 169 15.38 -9.22 -19.22
CA LYS A 169 16.54 -9.69 -20.02
C LYS A 169 16.47 -11.19 -20.29
N VAL A 170 16.11 -12.01 -19.29
CA VAL A 170 15.92 -13.47 -19.47
C VAL A 170 14.83 -13.74 -20.49
N LEU A 171 13.66 -13.10 -20.34
CA LEU A 171 12.54 -13.27 -21.25
C LEU A 171 12.87 -12.79 -22.67
N GLN A 172 13.64 -11.70 -22.81
CA GLN A 172 14.12 -11.21 -24.09
C GLN A 172 15.02 -12.25 -24.77
N ALA A 173 16.04 -12.76 -24.07
CA ALA A 173 16.93 -13.80 -24.59
C ALA A 173 16.17 -15.07 -25.01
N LYS A 174 15.19 -15.50 -24.19
CA LYS A 174 14.33 -16.65 -24.51
C LYS A 174 13.45 -16.38 -25.74
N CYS A 175 12.87 -15.19 -25.87
CA CYS A 175 12.10 -14.80 -27.05
C CYS A 175 12.94 -14.82 -28.33
N ASP A 176 14.16 -14.30 -28.28
CA ASP A 176 15.08 -14.26 -29.43
C ASP A 176 15.47 -15.67 -29.90
N ILE A 177 15.66 -16.59 -28.95
CA ILE A 177 15.92 -18.00 -29.23
C ILE A 177 14.67 -18.73 -29.74
N ALA A 178 13.50 -18.48 -29.15
CA ALA A 178 12.27 -19.20 -29.47
C ALA A 178 11.71 -18.87 -30.87
N LYS A 179 12.08 -17.70 -31.43
CA LYS A 179 11.72 -17.28 -32.80
C LYS A 179 10.22 -17.45 -33.10
N GLY A 180 9.37 -16.93 -32.24
CA GLY A 180 7.92 -17.00 -32.40
C GLY A 180 7.22 -18.17 -31.70
N ARG A 181 7.96 -19.18 -31.23
CA ARG A 181 7.37 -20.36 -30.57
C ARG A 181 6.97 -20.08 -29.12
N PRO A 182 5.98 -20.80 -28.59
CA PRO A 182 5.65 -20.75 -27.17
C PRO A 182 6.81 -21.21 -26.29
N PHE A 183 6.94 -20.63 -25.10
CA PHE A 183 7.74 -21.21 -24.02
C PHE A 183 7.13 -20.83 -22.67
N SER A 184 7.43 -21.58 -21.62
CA SER A 184 6.90 -21.27 -20.29
C SER A 184 7.84 -20.30 -19.55
N PRO A 185 7.36 -19.13 -19.11
CA PRO A 185 8.11 -18.20 -18.27
C PRO A 185 8.00 -18.53 -16.77
N HIS A 186 7.27 -19.59 -16.40
CA HIS A 186 6.79 -19.79 -15.02
C HIS A 186 7.94 -19.83 -14.00
N HIS A 187 8.97 -20.63 -14.27
CA HIS A 187 10.15 -20.69 -13.40
C HIS A 187 10.92 -19.37 -13.38
N ASP A 188 11.02 -18.65 -14.50
CA ASP A 188 11.71 -17.36 -14.54
C ASP A 188 11.00 -16.33 -13.65
N ILE A 189 9.67 -16.31 -13.69
CA ILE A 189 8.83 -15.45 -12.83
C ILE A 189 9.03 -15.80 -11.35
N VAL A 190 9.07 -17.10 -11.01
CA VAL A 190 9.32 -17.57 -9.63
C VAL A 190 10.72 -17.17 -9.16
N TYR A 191 11.75 -17.37 -9.97
CA TYR A 191 13.13 -17.01 -9.63
C TYR A 191 13.32 -15.51 -9.48
N ALA A 192 12.70 -14.71 -10.34
CA ALA A 192 12.74 -13.25 -10.21
C ALA A 192 12.03 -12.75 -8.96
N ALA A 193 10.92 -13.39 -8.57
CA ALA A 193 10.22 -13.08 -7.32
C ALA A 193 11.05 -13.46 -6.09
N LEU A 194 11.76 -14.59 -6.13
CA LEU A 194 12.73 -15.01 -5.11
C LEU A 194 13.88 -14.01 -4.99
N ASP A 195 14.53 -13.65 -6.09
CA ASP A 195 15.60 -12.65 -6.10
C ASP A 195 15.11 -11.29 -5.56
N ALA A 196 13.91 -10.86 -5.96
CA ALA A 196 13.32 -9.60 -5.52
C ALA A 196 13.11 -9.57 -4.00
N ILE A 197 12.50 -10.61 -3.42
CA ILE A 197 12.25 -10.65 -1.97
C ILE A 197 13.55 -10.85 -1.19
N PHE A 198 14.51 -11.64 -1.71
CA PHE A 198 15.79 -11.86 -1.06
C PHE A 198 16.68 -10.62 -1.10
N SER A 199 16.76 -9.93 -2.25
CA SER A 199 17.52 -8.68 -2.35
C SER A 199 16.97 -7.61 -1.43
N SER A 200 15.65 -7.40 -1.45
CA SER A 200 14.99 -6.46 -0.53
C SER A 200 15.15 -6.85 0.94
N SER A 201 15.22 -8.15 1.27
CA SER A 201 15.23 -8.62 2.66
C SER A 201 16.63 -8.66 3.26
N PHE A 202 17.61 -9.14 2.50
CA PHE A 202 18.94 -9.48 3.00
C PHE A 202 20.07 -8.73 2.28
N GLY A 203 19.80 -8.10 1.14
CA GLY A 203 20.83 -7.72 0.17
C GLY A 203 21.36 -8.97 -0.54
N LEU A 204 21.17 -9.04 -1.86
CA LEU A 204 21.54 -10.20 -2.67
C LEU A 204 22.66 -9.83 -3.67
N PRO A 205 23.88 -10.35 -3.50
CA PRO A 205 24.94 -10.18 -4.48
C PRO A 205 24.55 -10.79 -5.84
N GLU A 206 25.08 -10.23 -6.93
CA GLU A 206 24.77 -10.71 -8.29
C GLU A 206 25.16 -12.18 -8.51
N ALA A 207 26.27 -12.63 -7.90
CA ALA A 207 26.72 -14.02 -7.95
C ALA A 207 25.80 -15.01 -7.19
N GLU A 208 24.87 -14.51 -6.38
CA GLU A 208 23.88 -15.34 -5.69
C GLU A 208 22.51 -15.29 -6.38
N SER A 209 22.30 -14.42 -7.38
CA SER A 209 21.00 -14.26 -8.06
C SER A 209 20.68 -15.45 -8.96
N ILE A 210 19.52 -16.08 -8.73
CA ILE A 210 19.05 -17.21 -9.56
C ILE A 210 18.71 -16.72 -10.98
N THR A 211 18.14 -15.52 -11.09
CA THR A 211 17.71 -14.96 -12.37
C THR A 211 18.91 -14.61 -13.25
N ILE A 212 20.03 -14.13 -12.65
CA ILE A 212 21.29 -13.91 -13.37
C ILE A 212 21.87 -15.24 -13.87
N HIS A 213 21.93 -16.29 -13.03
CA HIS A 213 22.35 -17.62 -13.48
C HIS A 213 21.44 -18.17 -14.60
N GLY A 214 20.14 -17.90 -14.54
CA GLY A 214 19.18 -18.25 -15.59
C GLY A 214 19.47 -17.52 -16.89
N LEU A 215 19.82 -16.24 -16.83
CA LEU A 215 20.23 -15.45 -17.99
C LEU A 215 21.49 -16.05 -18.64
N GLU A 216 22.51 -16.34 -17.84
CA GLU A 216 23.76 -16.95 -18.32
C GLU A 216 23.52 -18.31 -18.97
N ALA A 217 22.72 -19.17 -18.33
CA ALA A 217 22.36 -20.49 -18.85
C ALA A 217 21.64 -20.39 -20.21
N VAL A 218 20.70 -19.46 -20.35
CA VAL A 218 19.98 -19.22 -21.61
C VAL A 218 20.91 -18.64 -22.68
N SER A 219 21.76 -17.68 -22.34
CA SER A 219 22.68 -17.04 -23.29
C SER A 219 23.75 -17.97 -23.84
N GLN A 220 24.19 -18.96 -23.05
CA GLN A 220 25.19 -19.95 -23.48
C GLN A 220 24.56 -21.16 -24.19
N TRP A 221 23.23 -21.31 -24.10
CA TRP A 221 22.54 -22.46 -24.64
C TRP A 221 22.44 -22.41 -26.17
N LYS A 222 22.78 -23.53 -26.81
CA LYS A 222 22.63 -23.74 -28.25
C LYS A 222 21.57 -24.81 -28.50
N PRO A 223 20.32 -24.40 -28.77
CA PRO A 223 19.22 -25.35 -28.87
C PRO A 223 19.09 -26.04 -30.22
N ASP A 224 18.50 -27.23 -30.17
CA ASP A 224 17.73 -27.79 -31.28
C ASP A 224 16.29 -27.26 -31.18
N ILE A 225 15.92 -26.33 -32.05
CA ILE A 225 14.62 -25.66 -32.01
C ILE A 225 13.61 -26.51 -32.82
N PRO A 226 12.46 -26.90 -32.24
CA PRO A 226 11.44 -27.66 -32.96
C PRO A 226 11.04 -26.99 -34.27
N SER A 227 10.87 -27.73 -35.36
CA SER A 227 10.44 -27.15 -36.63
C SER A 227 9.01 -26.59 -36.56
N ASN A 228 8.11 -27.27 -35.84
CA ASN A 228 6.73 -26.86 -35.62
C ASN A 228 6.64 -25.60 -34.73
N MET A 229 5.84 -24.61 -35.16
CA MET A 229 5.65 -23.32 -34.48
C MET A 229 4.78 -23.41 -33.22
N ASP A 230 3.92 -24.43 -33.12
CA ASP A 230 3.01 -24.61 -31.99
C ASP A 230 3.64 -25.43 -30.86
N VAL A 231 4.80 -26.05 -31.12
CA VAL A 231 5.51 -26.87 -30.12
C VAL A 231 6.34 -25.96 -29.22
N PRO A 232 6.16 -26.01 -27.88
CA PRO A 232 6.91 -25.17 -26.97
C PRO A 232 8.41 -25.46 -26.97
N VAL A 233 9.21 -24.40 -26.89
CA VAL A 233 10.66 -24.51 -26.66
C VAL A 233 10.91 -24.79 -25.17
N LYS A 234 11.68 -25.84 -24.91
CA LYS A 234 12.12 -26.22 -23.56
C LYS A 234 13.52 -25.68 -23.32
N PHE A 235 13.63 -24.66 -22.47
CA PHE A 235 14.91 -24.10 -22.05
C PHE A 235 15.60 -24.99 -21.01
N PRO A 236 16.95 -24.91 -20.87
CA PRO A 236 17.67 -25.67 -19.86
C PRO A 236 17.23 -25.27 -18.45
N ASP A 237 17.37 -26.20 -17.51
CA ASP A 237 17.14 -25.91 -16.10
C ASP A 237 18.24 -24.97 -15.57
N THR A 238 17.82 -23.97 -14.80
CA THR A 238 18.74 -23.04 -14.12
C THR A 238 19.38 -23.73 -12.93
N ASN A 239 20.69 -23.53 -12.73
CA ASN A 239 21.34 -23.96 -11.51
C ASN A 239 20.85 -23.14 -10.32
N VAL A 240 20.01 -23.75 -9.47
CA VAL A 240 19.42 -23.09 -8.29
C VAL A 240 20.43 -23.13 -7.14
N PRO A 241 20.86 -21.98 -6.58
CA PRO A 241 21.73 -21.95 -5.41
C PRO A 241 21.10 -22.67 -4.21
N GLU A 242 21.93 -23.32 -3.39
CA GLU A 242 21.50 -24.23 -2.30
C GLU A 242 20.50 -23.56 -1.33
N MET A 243 20.64 -22.25 -1.08
CA MET A 243 19.70 -21.52 -0.22
C MET A 243 18.29 -21.47 -0.81
N PHE A 244 18.16 -21.21 -2.11
CA PHE A 244 16.85 -21.12 -2.76
C PHE A 244 16.20 -22.48 -2.92
N ASP A 245 17.00 -23.52 -3.20
CA ASP A 245 16.52 -24.91 -3.20
C ASP A 245 15.96 -25.32 -1.83
N ALA A 246 16.64 -24.91 -0.74
CA ALA A 246 16.15 -25.13 0.61
C ALA A 246 14.82 -24.40 0.89
N ILE A 247 14.66 -23.16 0.43
CA ILE A 247 13.39 -22.41 0.58
C ILE A 247 12.27 -23.06 -0.21
N LEU A 248 12.52 -23.41 -1.48
CA LEU A 248 11.54 -24.07 -2.35
C LEU A 248 11.11 -25.41 -1.74
N THR A 249 12.07 -26.21 -1.24
CA THR A 249 11.79 -27.47 -0.53
C THR A 249 10.88 -27.27 0.68
N ILE A 250 11.16 -26.24 1.49
CA ILE A 250 10.35 -25.93 2.68
C ILE A 250 8.95 -25.47 2.27
N ALA A 251 8.83 -24.60 1.26
CA ALA A 251 7.55 -24.10 0.79
C ALA A 251 6.70 -25.20 0.12
N ASP A 252 7.32 -26.08 -0.67
CA ASP A 252 6.65 -27.23 -1.27
C ASP A 252 6.15 -28.22 -0.21
N SER A 253 6.82 -28.32 0.95
CA SER A 253 6.28 -29.12 2.06
C SER A 253 4.93 -28.57 2.58
N VAL A 254 4.68 -27.26 2.43
CA VAL A 254 3.40 -26.66 2.82
C VAL A 254 2.27 -27.15 1.93
N LYS A 255 2.51 -27.30 0.61
CA LYS A 255 1.55 -27.91 -0.32
C LYS A 255 1.11 -29.30 0.16
N ASP A 256 2.08 -30.15 0.51
CA ASP A 256 1.78 -31.52 0.96
C ASP A 256 0.95 -31.53 2.25
N THR A 257 1.23 -30.60 3.17
CA THR A 257 0.41 -30.44 4.37
C THR A 257 -1.00 -29.92 4.07
N GLN A 258 -1.15 -28.94 3.16
CA GLN A 258 -2.45 -28.36 2.79
C GLN A 258 -3.39 -29.39 2.15
N LEU A 259 -2.85 -30.33 1.37
CA LEU A 259 -3.62 -31.37 0.68
C LEU A 259 -3.86 -32.62 1.55
N SER A 260 -3.29 -32.67 2.75
CA SER A 260 -3.45 -33.80 3.67
C SER A 260 -4.78 -33.73 4.44
N PRO A 261 -5.47 -34.87 4.65
CA PRO A 261 -6.60 -34.93 5.57
C PRO A 261 -6.19 -34.78 7.05
N ALA A 262 -4.90 -34.89 7.37
CA ALA A 262 -4.34 -34.68 8.71
C ALA A 262 -3.11 -33.77 8.67
N PRO A 263 -3.27 -32.46 8.37
CA PRO A 263 -2.15 -31.58 8.03
C PRO A 263 -1.06 -31.45 9.11
N ILE A 264 -1.46 -31.34 10.38
CA ILE A 264 -0.52 -31.18 11.51
C ILE A 264 0.39 -32.40 11.63
N LEU A 265 -0.18 -33.60 11.54
CA LEU A 265 0.56 -34.86 11.62
C LEU A 265 1.46 -35.03 10.40
N SER A 266 0.93 -34.81 9.18
CA SER A 266 1.73 -34.87 7.96
C SER A 266 2.91 -33.91 8.00
N GLY A 267 2.70 -32.67 8.45
CA GLY A 267 3.77 -31.70 8.62
C GLY A 267 4.82 -32.15 9.63
N TRP A 268 4.40 -32.73 10.76
CA TRP A 268 5.33 -33.29 11.75
C TRP A 268 6.17 -34.43 11.18
N VAL A 269 5.55 -35.37 10.45
CA VAL A 269 6.25 -36.49 9.79
C VAL A 269 7.23 -35.98 8.74
N LEU A 270 6.81 -35.06 7.87
CA LEU A 270 7.65 -34.50 6.81
C LEU A 270 8.94 -33.89 7.39
N ARG A 271 8.83 -33.14 8.49
CA ARG A 271 9.97 -32.54 9.20
C ARG A 271 10.94 -33.55 9.82
N GLN A 272 10.55 -34.83 9.96
CA GLN A 272 11.47 -35.86 10.45
C GLN A 272 12.43 -36.37 9.37
N PHE A 273 12.10 -36.20 8.08
CA PHE A 273 12.92 -36.70 6.98
C PHE A 273 14.25 -35.95 6.84
N PRO A 274 15.34 -36.63 6.41
CA PRO A 274 16.66 -36.02 6.28
C PRO A 274 16.72 -34.82 5.35
N TYR A 275 16.01 -34.85 4.22
CA TYR A 275 16.02 -33.76 3.25
C TYR A 275 15.40 -32.47 3.82
N MET A 276 14.29 -32.59 4.58
CA MET A 276 13.69 -31.44 5.28
C MET A 276 14.60 -30.89 6.38
N LYS A 277 15.25 -31.77 7.15
CA LYS A 277 16.23 -31.35 8.16
C LYS A 277 17.41 -30.61 7.54
N LYS A 278 17.91 -31.09 6.38
CA LYS A 278 18.96 -30.43 5.61
C LYS A 278 18.51 -29.03 5.14
N ALA A 279 17.34 -28.93 4.51
CA ALA A 279 16.80 -27.66 4.03
C ALA A 279 16.62 -26.63 5.18
N ILE A 280 16.07 -27.06 6.32
CA ILE A 280 15.92 -26.19 7.50
C ILE A 280 17.28 -25.71 8.01
N ALA A 281 18.29 -26.59 8.07
CA ALA A 281 19.63 -26.23 8.52
C ALA A 281 20.32 -25.22 7.58
N ILE A 282 20.24 -25.43 6.25
CA ILE A 282 20.76 -24.48 5.26
C ILE A 282 20.13 -23.10 5.46
N LYS A 283 18.80 -23.07 5.57
CA LYS A 283 18.04 -21.85 5.78
C LYS A 283 18.40 -21.14 7.10
N ASP A 284 18.45 -21.88 8.21
CA ASP A 284 18.80 -21.33 9.53
C ASP A 284 20.23 -20.74 9.51
N ASN A 285 21.17 -21.42 8.87
CA ASN A 285 22.55 -20.94 8.72
C ASN A 285 22.61 -19.66 7.87
N TYR A 286 21.89 -19.61 6.74
CA TYR A 286 21.87 -18.44 5.87
C TYR A 286 21.28 -17.21 6.58
N ILE A 287 20.11 -17.34 7.22
CA ILE A 287 19.48 -16.22 7.94
C ILE A 287 20.38 -15.75 9.07
N ARG A 288 21.03 -16.66 9.79
CA ARG A 288 22.00 -16.31 10.84
C ARG A 288 23.17 -15.52 10.27
N LYS A 289 23.79 -15.99 9.19
CA LYS A 289 24.90 -15.29 8.53
C LYS A 289 24.48 -13.87 8.10
N LYS A 290 23.28 -13.71 7.53
CA LYS A 290 22.75 -12.39 7.15
C LYS A 290 22.45 -11.49 8.36
N ALA A 291 22.03 -12.06 9.48
CA ALA A 291 21.89 -11.32 10.72
C ALA A 291 23.25 -10.88 11.29
N GLU A 292 24.28 -11.72 11.21
CA GLU A 292 25.66 -11.40 11.61
C GLU A 292 26.24 -10.26 10.75
N GLU A 293 26.08 -10.33 9.42
CA GLU A 293 26.48 -9.28 8.48
C GLU A 293 25.78 -7.94 8.82
N ALA A 294 24.48 -7.96 9.06
CA ALA A 294 23.72 -6.77 9.42
C ALA A 294 24.06 -6.23 10.83
N ALA A 295 24.34 -7.11 11.80
CA ALA A 295 24.78 -6.71 13.13
C ALA A 295 26.17 -6.05 13.09
N ALA A 296 27.10 -6.57 12.29
CA ALA A 296 28.42 -5.99 12.12
C ALA A 296 28.37 -4.57 11.53
N LEU A 297 27.46 -4.31 10.57
CA LEU A 297 27.21 -2.95 10.05
C LEU A 297 26.75 -2.00 11.16
N ILE A 298 25.82 -2.45 11.99
CA ILE A 298 25.34 -1.68 13.14
C ILE A 298 26.47 -1.37 14.12
N GLU A 299 27.31 -2.35 14.45
CA GLU A 299 28.44 -2.18 15.37
C GLU A 299 29.52 -1.25 14.81
N SER A 300 29.66 -1.20 13.48
CA SER A 300 30.55 -0.26 12.78
C SER A 300 30.01 1.17 12.68
N GLY A 301 28.76 1.42 13.10
CA GLY A 301 28.12 2.74 13.08
C GLY A 301 27.30 3.04 11.83
N ASP A 302 27.06 2.08 10.94
CA ASP A 302 26.12 2.25 9.82
C ASP A 302 24.69 2.08 10.35
N TYR A 303 23.95 3.19 10.39
CA TYR A 303 22.54 3.22 10.83
C TYR A 303 21.58 3.51 9.68
N GLU A 304 22.07 3.54 8.45
CA GLU A 304 21.24 3.73 7.28
C GLU A 304 20.61 2.38 6.88
N PRO A 305 19.27 2.29 6.72
CA PRO A 305 18.63 1.02 6.38
C PRO A 305 19.05 0.51 4.99
N ARG A 306 19.92 -0.53 4.97
CA ARG A 306 20.43 -1.16 3.74
C ARG A 306 19.53 -2.28 3.20
N SER A 307 18.82 -2.96 4.09
CA SER A 307 17.92 -4.08 3.79
C SER A 307 16.86 -4.19 4.89
N ALA A 308 15.83 -5.00 4.68
CA ALA A 308 14.84 -5.23 5.73
C ALA A 308 15.46 -5.87 6.99
N MET A 309 16.41 -6.80 6.84
CA MET A 309 17.16 -7.38 7.97
C MET A 309 17.88 -6.30 8.76
N HIS A 310 18.66 -5.45 8.08
CA HIS A 310 19.38 -4.37 8.75
C HIS A 310 18.42 -3.44 9.50
N SER A 311 17.31 -3.07 8.87
CA SER A 311 16.29 -2.21 9.48
C SER A 311 15.61 -2.83 10.71
N VAL A 312 15.32 -4.14 10.67
CA VAL A 312 14.74 -4.86 11.81
C VAL A 312 15.72 -4.96 12.97
N LEU A 313 17.02 -5.18 12.71
CA LEU A 313 18.03 -5.21 13.76
C LEU A 313 18.24 -3.82 14.39
N LEU A 314 18.22 -2.74 13.59
CA LEU A 314 18.20 -1.37 14.10
C LEU A 314 16.99 -1.13 15.02
N ARG A 315 15.81 -1.62 14.61
CA ARG A 315 14.60 -1.52 15.43
C ARG A 315 14.69 -2.31 16.73
N GLU A 316 15.23 -3.52 16.70
CA GLU A 316 15.48 -4.33 17.90
C GLU A 316 16.45 -3.64 18.86
N ARG A 317 17.47 -2.94 18.34
CA ARG A 317 18.38 -2.11 19.15
C ARG A 317 17.64 -0.98 19.86
N GLU A 318 16.79 -0.24 19.15
CA GLU A 318 15.98 0.83 19.76
C GLU A 318 15.06 0.32 20.86
N LEU A 319 14.37 -0.81 20.61
CA LEU A 319 13.48 -1.43 21.59
C LEU A 319 14.26 -1.92 22.81
N ALA A 320 15.40 -2.58 22.59
CA ALA A 320 16.28 -3.02 23.65
C ALA A 320 16.76 -1.86 24.54
N GLY A 321 17.16 -0.74 23.92
CA GLY A 321 17.56 0.47 24.63
C GLY A 321 16.46 1.05 25.51
N LYS A 322 15.22 1.12 25.01
CA LYS A 322 14.05 1.56 25.78
C LYS A 322 13.72 0.65 26.96
N GLU A 323 14.00 -0.64 26.83
CA GLU A 323 13.78 -1.66 27.84
C GLU A 323 14.98 -1.83 28.81
N GLY A 324 16.07 -1.08 28.62
CA GLY A 324 17.28 -1.20 29.44
C GLY A 324 18.01 -2.54 29.29
N ARG A 325 17.80 -3.26 28.18
CA ARG A 325 18.43 -4.55 27.89
C ARG A 325 19.39 -4.44 26.70
N ARG A 326 20.28 -5.43 26.58
CA ARG A 326 21.09 -5.58 25.36
C ARG A 326 20.21 -6.04 24.18
N PRO A 327 20.51 -5.58 22.95
CA PRO A 327 19.85 -6.10 21.76
C PRO A 327 20.14 -7.59 21.60
N ASP A 328 19.15 -8.34 21.13
CA ASP A 328 19.32 -9.74 20.76
C ASP A 328 18.92 -9.89 19.29
N TYR A 329 19.92 -9.82 18.42
CA TYR A 329 19.79 -9.87 16.98
C TYR A 329 19.46 -11.27 16.45
N TYR A 330 19.62 -12.30 17.27
CA TYR A 330 19.52 -13.71 16.84
C TYR A 330 18.25 -14.39 17.35
N LYS A 331 17.27 -13.61 17.84
CA LYS A 331 15.97 -14.10 18.27
C LYS A 331 15.32 -14.96 17.19
N ARG A 332 14.73 -16.09 17.62
CA ARG A 332 13.94 -16.96 16.75
C ARG A 332 12.81 -16.20 16.05
N ALA A 333 12.16 -15.26 16.75
CA ALA A 333 11.12 -14.41 16.18
C ALA A 333 11.60 -13.61 14.96
N ILE A 334 12.80 -13.03 15.00
CA ILE A 334 13.37 -12.30 13.86
C ILE A 334 13.59 -13.26 12.69
N SER A 335 14.26 -14.40 12.94
CA SER A 335 14.50 -15.40 11.89
C SER A 335 13.22 -15.93 11.26
N ASP A 336 12.18 -16.17 12.06
CA ASP A 336 10.91 -16.72 11.58
C ASP A 336 10.09 -15.66 10.82
N GLU A 337 10.16 -14.38 11.17
CA GLU A 337 9.58 -13.29 10.36
C GLU A 337 10.21 -13.21 8.97
N PHE A 338 11.54 -13.31 8.87
CA PHE A 338 12.23 -13.28 7.58
C PHE A 338 11.93 -14.50 6.70
N LEU A 339 11.82 -15.70 7.29
CA LEU A 339 11.35 -16.87 6.55
C LEU A 339 9.90 -16.69 6.08
N GLY A 340 9.04 -16.12 6.93
CA GLY A 340 7.68 -15.78 6.59
C GLY A 340 7.58 -14.82 5.41
N PHE A 341 8.40 -13.76 5.38
CA PHE A 341 8.46 -12.81 4.27
C PHE A 341 8.93 -13.45 2.97
N ALA A 342 9.99 -14.26 3.04
CA ALA A 342 10.50 -14.97 1.87
C ALA A 342 9.40 -15.82 1.23
N MET A 343 8.82 -16.76 1.98
CA MET A 343 7.80 -17.70 1.47
C MET A 343 6.54 -16.99 0.98
N ALA A 344 5.98 -16.08 1.78
CA ALA A 344 4.73 -15.40 1.43
C ALA A 344 4.93 -14.40 0.27
N GLY A 345 6.10 -13.79 0.19
CA GLY A 345 6.44 -12.74 -0.78
C GLY A 345 6.68 -13.30 -2.18
N TYR A 346 7.47 -14.38 -2.34
CA TYR A 346 7.77 -14.88 -3.69
C TYR A 346 6.57 -15.61 -4.30
N ASP A 347 5.94 -16.53 -3.54
CA ASP A 347 5.01 -17.50 -4.12
C ASP A 347 3.72 -16.84 -4.61
N THR A 348 3.16 -15.95 -3.79
CA THR A 348 1.91 -15.24 -4.12
C THR A 348 2.10 -14.23 -5.25
N SER A 349 3.21 -13.47 -5.25
CA SER A 349 3.51 -12.51 -6.32
C SER A 349 3.84 -13.20 -7.64
N ALA A 350 4.65 -14.26 -7.62
CA ALA A 350 4.95 -15.05 -8.82
C ALA A 350 3.68 -15.67 -9.41
N THR A 351 2.82 -16.24 -8.56
CA THR A 351 1.53 -16.80 -8.97
C THR A 351 0.62 -15.75 -9.60
N ALA A 352 0.49 -14.57 -8.98
CA ALA A 352 -0.32 -13.48 -9.52
C ALA A 352 0.23 -13.00 -10.88
N THR A 353 1.55 -12.89 -11.03
CA THR A 353 2.19 -12.55 -12.30
C THR A 353 1.95 -13.61 -13.37
N ALA A 354 2.10 -14.90 -13.05
CA ALA A 354 1.86 -16.00 -13.99
C ALA A 354 0.40 -16.02 -14.50
N TRP A 355 -0.57 -15.80 -13.61
CA TRP A 355 -1.97 -15.63 -13.99
C TRP A 355 -2.20 -14.37 -14.82
N GLY A 356 -1.58 -13.25 -14.45
CA GLY A 356 -1.73 -11.99 -15.18
C GLY A 356 -1.18 -12.07 -16.60
N VAL A 357 -0.03 -12.73 -16.80
CA VAL A 357 0.50 -13.06 -18.13
C VAL A 357 -0.54 -13.87 -18.92
N LYS A 358 -1.08 -14.95 -18.34
CA LYS A 358 -2.07 -15.79 -19.01
C LYS A 358 -3.31 -15.00 -19.42
N MET A 359 -3.83 -14.16 -18.53
CA MET A 359 -5.01 -13.33 -18.80
C MET A 359 -4.73 -12.28 -19.88
N LEU A 360 -3.60 -11.57 -19.81
CA LEU A 360 -3.24 -10.56 -20.82
C LEU A 360 -2.94 -11.16 -22.20
N THR A 361 -2.46 -12.41 -22.24
CA THR A 361 -2.29 -13.22 -23.46
C THR A 361 -3.63 -13.47 -24.14
N ASP A 362 -4.66 -13.86 -23.36
CA ASP A 362 -6.00 -14.14 -23.90
C ASP A 362 -6.88 -12.89 -24.10
N ASN A 363 -6.46 -11.74 -23.55
CA ASN A 363 -7.22 -10.48 -23.59
C ASN A 363 -6.40 -9.37 -24.29
N PRO A 364 -6.14 -9.48 -25.62
CA PRO A 364 -5.28 -8.55 -26.35
C PRO A 364 -5.79 -7.10 -26.31
N ASN A 365 -7.10 -6.89 -26.22
CA ASN A 365 -7.68 -5.56 -26.08
C ASN A 365 -7.28 -4.87 -24.77
N ALA A 366 -7.31 -5.60 -23.65
CA ALA A 366 -6.88 -5.07 -22.35
C ALA A 366 -5.37 -4.80 -22.35
N GLN A 367 -4.59 -5.71 -22.94
CA GLN A 367 -3.14 -5.55 -23.09
C GLN A 367 -2.78 -4.29 -23.91
N GLU A 368 -3.49 -4.04 -25.01
CA GLU A 368 -3.22 -2.87 -25.85
C GLU A 368 -3.61 -1.56 -25.17
N LYS A 369 -4.74 -1.52 -24.46
CA LYS A 369 -5.11 -0.36 -23.64
C LYS A 369 -4.08 -0.07 -22.55
N LEU A 370 -3.57 -1.11 -21.90
CA LEU A 370 -2.48 -0.97 -20.93
C LEU A 370 -1.21 -0.41 -21.59
N ARG A 371 -0.83 -0.93 -22.76
CA ARG A 371 0.34 -0.45 -23.51
C ARG A 371 0.21 1.02 -23.89
N VAL A 372 -0.96 1.44 -24.40
CA VAL A 372 -1.24 2.85 -24.72
C VAL A 372 -1.13 3.71 -23.46
N ALA A 373 -1.80 3.32 -22.38
CA ALA A 373 -1.76 4.07 -21.12
C ALA A 373 -0.33 4.22 -20.55
N LEU A 374 0.51 3.18 -20.67
CA LEU A 374 1.92 3.25 -20.26
C LEU A 374 2.72 4.20 -21.17
N ARG A 375 2.54 4.12 -22.48
CA ARG A 375 3.26 4.97 -23.46
C ARG A 375 2.88 6.44 -23.31
N ASP A 376 1.60 6.73 -23.06
CA ASP A 376 1.09 8.08 -22.81
C ASP A 376 1.63 8.64 -21.48
N ALA A 377 1.81 7.79 -20.46
CA ALA A 377 2.39 8.18 -19.19
C ALA A 377 3.91 8.42 -19.25
N PHE A 378 4.62 7.78 -20.19
CA PHE A 378 6.07 7.84 -20.32
C PHE A 378 6.55 8.22 -21.75
N PRO A 379 6.16 9.40 -22.27
CA PRO A 379 6.49 9.81 -23.63
C PRO A 379 8.00 9.98 -23.84
N GLN A 380 8.74 10.38 -22.81
CA GLN A 380 10.20 10.53 -22.90
C GLN A 380 10.90 9.17 -22.99
N ALA A 381 10.53 8.20 -22.15
CA ALA A 381 11.07 6.84 -22.22
C ALA A 381 10.77 6.19 -23.58
N LEU A 382 9.57 6.45 -24.13
CA LEU A 382 9.20 6.01 -25.48
C LEU A 382 10.09 6.65 -26.56
N LYS A 383 10.28 7.97 -26.50
CA LYS A 383 11.14 8.71 -27.46
C LYS A 383 12.59 8.23 -27.40
N GLU A 384 13.09 7.99 -26.20
CA GLU A 384 14.45 7.51 -25.93
C GLU A 384 14.61 6.00 -26.18
N ARG A 385 13.52 5.28 -26.50
CA ARG A 385 13.50 3.83 -26.72
C ARG A 385 14.09 3.05 -25.55
N ARG A 386 13.76 3.45 -24.33
CA ARG A 386 14.16 2.76 -23.10
C ARG A 386 12.94 2.35 -22.28
N ALA A 387 13.16 1.49 -21.29
CA ALA A 387 12.17 1.24 -20.25
C ALA A 387 11.99 2.50 -19.36
N PRO A 388 10.77 2.73 -18.83
CA PRO A 388 10.58 3.69 -17.74
C PRO A 388 11.40 3.24 -16.52
N SER A 389 12.18 4.17 -15.97
CA SER A 389 12.97 3.95 -14.76
C SER A 389 12.09 3.71 -13.54
N TYR A 390 12.69 3.17 -12.47
CA TYR A 390 12.03 3.04 -11.17
C TYR A 390 11.44 4.38 -10.67
N GLN A 391 12.17 5.48 -10.84
CA GLN A 391 11.75 6.81 -10.39
C GLN A 391 10.55 7.34 -11.18
N GLU A 392 10.48 7.04 -12.48
CA GLU A 392 9.33 7.38 -13.32
C GLU A 392 8.11 6.52 -12.94
N LEU A 393 8.27 5.20 -12.85
CA LEU A 393 7.18 4.27 -12.50
C LEU A 393 6.59 4.52 -11.11
N SER A 394 7.46 4.76 -10.11
CA SER A 394 7.03 4.95 -8.72
C SER A 394 6.22 6.24 -8.49
N LYS A 395 6.42 7.26 -9.34
CA LYS A 395 5.73 8.56 -9.25
C LYS A 395 4.49 8.64 -10.16
N ALA A 396 4.39 7.76 -11.16
CA ALA A 396 3.30 7.81 -12.13
C ALA A 396 1.98 7.33 -11.52
N HIS A 397 0.89 8.01 -11.88
CA HIS A 397 -0.47 7.55 -11.63
C HIS A 397 -1.08 7.08 -12.95
N ILE A 398 -1.24 5.76 -13.09
CA ILE A 398 -1.74 5.13 -14.32
C ILE A 398 -2.97 4.30 -13.94
N PRO A 399 -4.18 4.90 -13.92
CA PRO A 399 -5.40 4.25 -13.47
C PRO A 399 -5.67 2.88 -14.13
N TYR A 400 -5.37 2.75 -15.42
CA TYR A 400 -5.57 1.49 -16.14
C TYR A 400 -4.59 0.38 -15.68
N LEU A 401 -3.37 0.73 -15.26
CA LEU A 401 -2.43 -0.23 -14.68
C LEU A 401 -2.92 -0.71 -13.30
N ASP A 402 -3.43 0.21 -12.48
CA ASP A 402 -4.05 -0.13 -11.19
C ASP A 402 -5.23 -1.08 -11.38
N ALA A 403 -6.10 -0.77 -12.34
CA ALA A 403 -7.25 -1.59 -12.73
C ALA A 403 -6.86 -2.99 -13.24
N VAL A 404 -5.80 -3.09 -14.06
CA VAL A 404 -5.28 -4.39 -14.53
C VAL A 404 -4.78 -5.20 -13.35
N VAL A 405 -4.01 -4.60 -12.43
CA VAL A 405 -3.49 -5.29 -11.25
C VAL A 405 -4.62 -5.84 -10.38
N GLU A 406 -5.64 -5.04 -10.09
CA GLU A 406 -6.78 -5.50 -9.28
C GLU A 406 -7.61 -6.59 -9.98
N GLU A 407 -7.82 -6.48 -11.29
CA GLU A 407 -8.55 -7.49 -12.05
C GLU A 407 -7.76 -8.80 -12.15
N VAL A 408 -6.44 -8.74 -12.30
CA VAL A 408 -5.56 -9.91 -12.19
C VAL A 408 -5.68 -10.53 -10.81
N LEU A 409 -5.60 -9.75 -9.73
CA LEU A 409 -5.70 -10.28 -8.36
C LEU A 409 -7.04 -10.97 -8.11
N ARG A 410 -8.14 -10.41 -8.63
CA ARG A 410 -9.50 -11.00 -8.53
C ARG A 410 -9.56 -12.38 -9.17
N HIS A 411 -9.03 -12.52 -10.39
CA HIS A 411 -9.07 -13.77 -11.15
C HIS A 411 -7.99 -14.79 -10.76
N ALA A 412 -6.77 -14.33 -10.48
CA ALA A 412 -5.63 -15.15 -10.11
C ALA A 412 -5.97 -15.96 -8.87
N ASN A 413 -6.59 -15.28 -7.90
CA ASN A 413 -7.12 -15.92 -6.71
C ASN A 413 -6.06 -16.77 -5.99
N ALA A 414 -4.84 -16.22 -5.94
CA ALA A 414 -3.63 -16.91 -5.48
C ALA A 414 -3.85 -17.52 -4.10
N ILE A 415 -4.50 -16.77 -3.21
CA ILE A 415 -5.04 -17.26 -1.93
C ILE A 415 -6.53 -16.95 -1.90
N GLY A 416 -7.36 -17.92 -2.27
CA GLY A 416 -8.79 -17.68 -2.50
C GLY A 416 -9.73 -17.82 -1.31
N PHE A 417 -9.19 -17.74 -0.11
CA PHE A 417 -9.98 -17.78 1.10
C PHE A 417 -9.31 -17.02 2.25
N VAL A 418 -10.13 -16.58 3.20
CA VAL A 418 -9.69 -16.08 4.49
C VAL A 418 -10.46 -16.82 5.56
N ALA A 419 -9.76 -17.45 6.51
CA ALA A 419 -10.40 -18.19 7.60
C ALA A 419 -10.36 -17.40 8.92
N ARG A 420 -11.44 -17.51 9.69
CA ARG A 420 -11.61 -16.93 11.02
C ARG A 420 -12.25 -17.92 11.97
N LYS A 421 -11.99 -17.77 13.26
CA LYS A 421 -12.64 -18.53 14.33
C LYS A 421 -13.57 -17.62 15.13
N ALA A 422 -14.79 -18.07 15.37
CA ALA A 422 -15.72 -17.39 16.28
C ALA A 422 -15.22 -17.54 17.73
N LEU A 423 -14.96 -16.43 18.41
CA LEU A 423 -14.47 -16.41 19.81
C LEU A 423 -15.60 -16.48 20.84
N GLU A 424 -16.82 -16.20 20.40
CA GLU A 424 -18.07 -16.28 21.15
C GLU A 424 -19.21 -16.70 20.22
N ASP A 425 -20.35 -17.03 20.82
CA ASP A 425 -21.57 -17.36 20.09
C ASP A 425 -22.05 -16.13 19.32
N THR A 426 -22.34 -16.31 18.04
CA THR A 426 -22.68 -15.19 17.16
C THR A 426 -23.63 -15.59 16.04
N THR A 427 -23.88 -14.70 15.09
CA THR A 427 -24.68 -14.98 13.90
C THR A 427 -23.94 -14.65 12.61
N VAL A 428 -24.17 -15.43 11.55
CA VAL A 428 -23.67 -15.17 10.19
C VAL A 428 -24.78 -15.50 9.21
N LEU A 429 -25.15 -14.55 8.34
CA LEU A 429 -26.26 -14.69 7.40
C LEU A 429 -27.56 -15.20 8.05
N GLY A 430 -27.87 -14.73 9.27
CA GLY A 430 -29.06 -15.09 10.03
C GLY A 430 -28.99 -16.43 10.76
N HIS A 431 -27.90 -17.17 10.63
CA HIS A 431 -27.71 -18.46 11.31
C HIS A 431 -26.87 -18.33 12.56
N HIS A 432 -27.20 -19.08 13.60
CA HIS A 432 -26.41 -19.14 14.83
C HIS A 432 -25.10 -19.91 14.62
N ILE A 433 -23.99 -19.29 15.00
CA ILE A 433 -22.63 -19.80 14.90
C ILE A 433 -22.06 -19.93 16.32
N PRO A 434 -21.90 -21.16 16.84
CA PRO A 434 -21.35 -21.37 18.17
C PRO A 434 -19.90 -20.92 18.30
N LYS A 435 -19.49 -20.53 19.51
CA LYS A 435 -18.10 -20.29 19.87
C LYS A 435 -17.22 -21.47 19.45
N GLY A 436 -16.09 -21.14 18.84
CA GLY A 436 -15.09 -22.10 18.38
C GLY A 436 -15.30 -22.61 16.97
N THR A 437 -16.39 -22.20 16.29
CA THR A 437 -16.64 -22.55 14.89
C THR A 437 -15.63 -21.88 13.96
N GLU A 438 -15.10 -22.64 13.00
CA GLU A 438 -14.25 -22.14 11.93
C GLU A 438 -15.13 -21.62 10.77
N VAL A 439 -14.87 -20.39 10.34
CA VAL A 439 -15.60 -19.69 9.27
C VAL A 439 -14.62 -19.36 8.14
N LEU A 440 -14.81 -20.00 6.99
CA LEU A 440 -14.02 -19.80 5.77
C LEU A 440 -14.77 -18.85 4.84
N LEU A 441 -14.18 -17.70 4.58
CA LEU A 441 -14.66 -16.70 3.63
C LEU A 441 -13.96 -16.96 2.30
N VAL A 442 -14.70 -17.42 1.28
CA VAL A 442 -14.10 -17.86 0.01
C VAL A 442 -14.41 -16.85 -1.10
N ALA A 443 -13.39 -16.48 -1.88
CA ALA A 443 -13.45 -15.42 -2.90
C ALA A 443 -13.31 -15.93 -4.34
N ASN A 444 -13.54 -17.23 -4.55
CA ASN A 444 -13.40 -17.93 -5.84
C ASN A 444 -14.75 -18.41 -6.41
N GLY A 445 -15.87 -17.83 -5.99
CA GLY A 445 -17.21 -18.23 -6.43
C GLY A 445 -18.18 -17.05 -6.50
N ALA A 446 -19.45 -17.33 -6.18
CA ALA A 446 -20.55 -16.37 -6.23
C ALA A 446 -20.23 -15.03 -5.54
N GLY A 447 -20.52 -13.92 -6.22
CA GLY A 447 -20.26 -12.56 -5.75
C GLY A 447 -18.83 -12.05 -5.98
N TYR A 448 -17.92 -12.91 -6.43
CA TYR A 448 -16.54 -12.53 -6.80
C TYR A 448 -16.23 -12.83 -8.26
N LEU A 449 -16.34 -14.10 -8.67
CA LEU A 449 -16.04 -14.58 -10.02
C LEU A 449 -17.28 -15.16 -10.74
N GLU A 450 -18.31 -15.48 -9.97
CA GLU A 450 -19.58 -16.02 -10.46
C GLU A 450 -20.73 -15.10 -10.00
N PRO A 451 -21.90 -15.15 -10.67
CA PRO A 451 -23.07 -14.38 -10.27
C PRO A 451 -23.42 -14.55 -8.79
N SER A 452 -23.89 -13.47 -8.16
CA SER A 452 -24.22 -13.47 -6.74
C SER A 452 -25.39 -14.39 -6.44
N ILE A 453 -25.30 -15.18 -5.36
CA ILE A 453 -26.47 -15.90 -4.84
C ILE A 453 -27.39 -14.88 -4.16
N ASN A 454 -28.69 -14.97 -4.42
CA ASN A 454 -29.67 -14.06 -3.82
C ASN A 454 -29.78 -14.30 -2.31
N VAL A 455 -29.24 -13.38 -1.52
CA VAL A 455 -29.29 -13.38 -0.06
C VAL A 455 -30.11 -12.17 0.39
N PRO A 456 -31.25 -12.38 1.11
CA PRO A 456 -32.04 -11.28 1.64
C PRO A 456 -31.18 -10.40 2.55
N ASP A 457 -31.17 -9.10 2.30
CA ASP A 457 -30.28 -8.16 3.00
C ASP A 457 -30.51 -8.18 4.53
N THR A 458 -31.74 -8.46 4.97
CA THR A 458 -32.11 -8.60 6.39
C THR A 458 -31.40 -9.74 7.11
N THR A 459 -30.95 -10.78 6.38
CA THR A 459 -30.21 -11.91 6.95
C THR A 459 -28.73 -11.57 7.18
N ARG A 460 -28.18 -10.59 6.44
CA ARG A 460 -26.81 -10.12 6.65
C ARG A 460 -26.65 -9.46 8.02
N SER A 461 -25.43 -9.54 8.56
CA SER A 461 -25.04 -8.78 9.73
C SER A 461 -25.28 -7.27 9.50
N PRO A 462 -25.59 -6.48 10.55
CA PRO A 462 -25.95 -5.06 10.37
C PRO A 462 -24.96 -4.24 9.54
N GLY A 463 -23.65 -4.52 9.63
CA GLY A 463 -22.65 -3.80 8.84
C GLY A 463 -22.49 -4.30 7.39
N ALA A 464 -22.99 -5.50 7.08
CA ALA A 464 -22.99 -6.06 5.73
C ALA A 464 -24.22 -5.65 4.89
N ARG A 465 -25.20 -4.97 5.49
CA ARG A 465 -26.44 -4.55 4.81
C ARG A 465 -26.21 -3.39 3.85
N ARG A 466 -26.78 -3.50 2.65
CA ARG A 466 -26.60 -2.52 1.56
C ARG A 466 -27.53 -1.31 1.68
N GLY A 467 -28.73 -1.49 2.23
CA GLY A 467 -29.75 -0.43 2.32
C GLY A 467 -29.46 0.69 3.33
N GLU A 468 -28.47 0.53 4.21
CA GLU A 468 -28.19 1.46 5.31
C GLU A 468 -27.09 2.51 5.00
N GLY A 469 -26.62 2.61 3.75
CA GLY A 469 -25.53 3.53 3.37
C GLY A 469 -24.16 3.17 3.98
N LYS A 470 -24.02 1.94 4.49
CA LYS A 470 -22.81 1.43 5.17
C LYS A 470 -21.95 0.50 4.29
N THR A 471 -22.32 0.32 3.02
CA THR A 471 -21.61 -0.55 2.09
C THR A 471 -20.21 -0.02 1.84
N LEU A 472 -19.19 -0.88 2.03
CA LEU A 472 -17.78 -0.50 1.91
C LEU A 472 -17.24 -0.62 0.48
N THR A 473 -17.92 -1.40 -0.36
CA THR A 473 -17.56 -1.63 -1.75
C THR A 473 -18.81 -1.58 -2.61
N GLY A 474 -18.63 -1.19 -3.87
CA GLY A 474 -19.66 -1.24 -4.89
C GLY A 474 -20.06 -2.66 -5.24
N SER A 475 -21.03 -2.76 -6.13
CA SER A 475 -21.47 -4.02 -6.72
C SER A 475 -21.53 -3.85 -8.23
N TRP A 476 -20.95 -4.79 -8.97
CA TRP A 476 -21.06 -4.85 -10.42
C TRP A 476 -22.31 -5.60 -10.88
N ASP A 477 -22.67 -5.45 -12.15
CA ASP A 477 -23.68 -6.30 -12.80
C ASP A 477 -23.12 -7.73 -12.95
N ASP A 478 -23.92 -8.73 -12.61
CA ASP A 478 -23.50 -10.14 -12.62
C ASP A 478 -23.31 -10.71 -14.05
N LYS A 479 -23.82 -10.05 -15.11
CA LYS A 479 -23.77 -10.55 -16.50
C LYS A 479 -22.35 -10.84 -17.00
N ASP A 480 -21.38 -10.05 -16.60
CA ASP A 480 -19.99 -10.16 -17.06
C ASP A 480 -18.99 -10.40 -15.92
N ILE A 481 -19.45 -10.82 -14.74
CA ILE A 481 -18.60 -10.94 -13.55
C ILE A 481 -17.43 -11.92 -13.75
N GLY A 482 -17.65 -12.99 -14.52
CA GLY A 482 -16.62 -13.97 -14.88
C GLY A 482 -15.64 -13.51 -15.97
N ALA A 483 -15.88 -12.36 -16.63
CA ALA A 483 -14.98 -11.85 -17.66
C ALA A 483 -13.82 -11.05 -17.06
N PHE A 484 -12.63 -11.16 -17.66
CA PHE A 484 -11.48 -10.31 -17.35
C PHE A 484 -11.69 -8.93 -17.97
N ARG A 485 -12.07 -7.95 -17.16
CA ARG A 485 -12.43 -6.59 -17.61
C ARG A 485 -11.90 -5.54 -16.63
N PRO A 486 -10.64 -5.06 -16.80
CA PRO A 486 -10.07 -4.03 -15.94
C PRO A 486 -10.93 -2.77 -15.81
N GLU A 487 -11.69 -2.41 -16.84
CA GLU A 487 -12.54 -1.22 -16.85
C GLU A 487 -13.59 -1.19 -15.73
N ARG A 488 -13.93 -2.33 -15.11
CA ARG A 488 -14.86 -2.36 -13.96
C ARG A 488 -14.31 -1.67 -12.71
N TRP A 489 -13.00 -1.42 -12.66
CA TRP A 489 -12.30 -0.72 -11.60
C TRP A 489 -12.11 0.77 -11.89
N LEU A 490 -12.65 1.27 -13.00
CA LEU A 490 -12.45 2.63 -13.45
C LEU A 490 -13.73 3.44 -13.32
N LYS A 491 -13.58 4.70 -12.90
CA LYS A 491 -14.64 5.69 -12.87
C LYS A 491 -14.29 6.84 -13.80
N THR A 492 -15.16 7.11 -14.75
CA THR A 492 -15.06 8.28 -15.61
C THR A 492 -15.94 9.38 -15.07
N GLU A 493 -15.36 10.55 -14.79
CA GLU A 493 -16.14 11.73 -14.42
C GLU A 493 -16.84 12.30 -15.66
N PRO A 494 -18.19 12.39 -15.67
CA PRO A 494 -18.94 12.78 -16.87
C PRO A 494 -18.58 14.16 -17.43
N ALA A 495 -18.11 15.07 -16.57
CA ALA A 495 -17.82 16.46 -16.94
C ALA A 495 -16.39 16.67 -17.48
N SER A 496 -15.42 15.84 -17.08
CA SER A 496 -14.00 16.05 -17.36
C SER A 496 -13.39 14.97 -18.25
N SER A 497 -14.12 13.86 -18.48
CA SER A 497 -13.60 12.64 -19.12
C SER A 497 -12.33 12.08 -18.44
N ILE A 498 -12.02 12.54 -17.22
CA ILE A 498 -10.89 12.02 -16.44
C ILE A 498 -11.29 10.63 -15.96
N VAL A 499 -10.43 9.66 -16.30
CA VAL A 499 -10.54 8.28 -15.84
C VAL A 499 -9.74 8.16 -14.56
N THR A 500 -10.38 7.71 -13.48
CA THR A 500 -9.75 7.45 -12.19
C THR A 500 -9.93 5.99 -11.81
N PHE A 501 -9.00 5.45 -11.04
CA PHE A 501 -9.11 4.11 -10.48
C PHE A 501 -9.91 4.17 -9.18
N ASP A 502 -10.91 3.30 -9.05
CA ASP A 502 -11.75 3.16 -7.86
C ASP A 502 -11.44 1.83 -7.16
N PRO A 503 -10.64 1.84 -6.07
CA PRO A 503 -10.33 0.63 -5.31
C PRO A 503 -11.54 0.02 -4.59
N THR A 504 -12.65 0.75 -4.54
CA THR A 504 -13.90 0.31 -3.89
C THR A 504 -14.97 -0.09 -4.90
N ALA A 505 -14.67 -0.13 -6.21
CA ALA A 505 -15.64 -0.41 -7.26
C ALA A 505 -16.38 -1.76 -7.09
N GLY A 506 -15.72 -2.75 -6.48
CA GLY A 506 -16.33 -4.03 -6.15
C GLY A 506 -15.54 -4.84 -5.12
N PRO A 507 -16.03 -6.05 -4.79
CA PRO A 507 -15.44 -6.85 -3.72
C PRO A 507 -14.11 -7.48 -4.14
N GLN A 508 -13.14 -7.45 -3.22
CA GLN A 508 -11.82 -8.06 -3.39
C GLN A 508 -11.36 -8.65 -2.05
N LEU A 509 -10.68 -9.80 -2.11
CA LEU A 509 -10.15 -10.48 -0.93
C LEU A 509 -8.70 -10.99 -1.08
N ALA A 510 -8.02 -10.70 -2.18
CA ALA A 510 -6.66 -11.18 -2.46
C ALA A 510 -5.64 -10.92 -1.34
N PHE A 511 -5.80 -9.83 -0.58
CA PHE A 511 -4.94 -9.48 0.55
C PHE A 511 -5.62 -9.65 1.93
N GLY A 512 -6.82 -10.23 1.98
CA GLY A 512 -7.69 -10.14 3.15
C GLY A 512 -8.01 -8.69 3.55
N LEU A 513 -8.62 -8.53 4.72
CA LEU A 513 -9.08 -7.22 5.21
C LEU A 513 -8.85 -7.06 6.72
N GLY A 514 -8.92 -5.81 7.18
CA GLY A 514 -8.85 -5.43 8.59
C GLY A 514 -7.45 -5.57 9.21
N PRO A 515 -7.38 -5.67 10.55
CA PRO A 515 -6.11 -5.74 11.31
C PRO A 515 -5.22 -6.93 10.94
N ARG A 516 -5.80 -7.93 10.26
CA ARG A 516 -5.14 -9.17 9.82
C ARG A 516 -5.00 -9.26 8.29
N SER A 517 -5.17 -8.14 7.60
CA SER A 517 -4.81 -8.02 6.18
C SER A 517 -3.33 -8.31 5.96
N CYS A 518 -3.00 -8.67 4.72
CA CYS A 518 -1.65 -9.00 4.29
C CYS A 518 -0.69 -7.87 4.65
N PHE A 519 0.33 -8.21 5.43
CA PHE A 519 1.39 -7.29 5.82
C PHE A 519 2.08 -6.68 4.59
N GLY A 520 2.43 -7.53 3.62
CA GLY A 520 3.17 -7.14 2.40
C GLY A 520 2.35 -6.43 1.32
N LYS A 521 1.07 -6.09 1.53
CA LYS A 521 0.16 -5.60 0.47
C LYS A 521 0.77 -4.46 -0.35
N ARG A 522 1.39 -3.47 0.30
CA ARG A 522 1.94 -2.28 -0.37
C ARG A 522 3.11 -2.62 -1.28
N LEU A 523 4.05 -3.43 -0.79
CA LEU A 523 5.19 -3.89 -1.57
C LEU A 523 4.75 -4.79 -2.72
N ALA A 524 3.82 -5.71 -2.48
CA ALA A 524 3.28 -6.61 -3.49
C ALA A 524 2.58 -5.84 -4.62
N LEU A 525 1.73 -4.85 -4.30
CA LEU A 525 1.09 -4.01 -5.32
C LEU A 525 2.10 -3.20 -6.13
N GLN A 526 3.15 -2.65 -5.50
CA GLN A 526 4.23 -1.97 -6.21
C GLN A 526 4.98 -2.93 -7.15
N ALA A 527 5.33 -4.13 -6.68
CA ALA A 527 5.99 -5.16 -7.47
C ALA A 527 5.16 -5.57 -8.70
N LEU A 528 3.87 -5.87 -8.51
CA LEU A 528 2.96 -6.25 -9.59
C LEU A 528 2.79 -5.15 -10.63
N LYS A 529 2.64 -3.88 -10.19
CA LYS A 529 2.57 -2.73 -11.10
C LYS A 529 3.83 -2.61 -11.96
N MET A 530 5.01 -2.66 -11.34
CA MET A 530 6.28 -2.62 -12.08
C MET A 530 6.42 -3.80 -13.04
N GLN A 531 6.03 -4.99 -12.61
CA GLN A 531 6.15 -6.20 -13.42
C GLN A 531 5.22 -6.17 -14.63
N PHE A 532 3.94 -5.85 -14.47
CA PHE A 532 3.02 -5.74 -15.61
C PHE A 532 3.32 -4.54 -16.51
N ALA A 533 3.79 -3.42 -15.95
CA ALA A 533 4.25 -2.28 -16.73
C ALA A 533 5.42 -2.66 -17.63
N LEU A 534 6.48 -3.26 -17.07
CA LEU A 534 7.67 -3.63 -17.84
C LEU A 534 7.41 -4.79 -18.81
N ILE A 535 6.65 -5.81 -18.42
CA ILE A 535 6.27 -6.90 -19.34
C ILE A 535 5.50 -6.33 -20.54
N THR A 536 4.49 -5.48 -20.31
CA THR A 536 3.66 -4.92 -21.39
C THR A 536 4.42 -3.89 -22.25
N TRP A 537 5.37 -3.18 -21.63
CA TRP A 537 6.26 -2.24 -22.32
C TRP A 537 7.17 -2.95 -23.32
N HIS A 538 7.79 -4.06 -22.90
CA HIS A 538 8.79 -4.78 -23.70
C HIS A 538 8.18 -5.80 -24.66
N PHE A 539 7.11 -6.48 -24.25
CA PHE A 539 6.57 -7.62 -24.96
C PHE A 539 5.14 -7.38 -25.41
N LYS A 540 4.81 -7.92 -26.59
CA LYS A 540 3.43 -8.16 -27.01
C LYS A 540 3.11 -9.63 -26.79
N LEU A 541 2.27 -9.93 -25.80
CA LEU A 541 1.82 -11.29 -25.52
C LEU A 541 0.78 -11.65 -26.59
N LEU A 542 1.12 -12.56 -27.50
CA LEU A 542 0.19 -13.06 -28.52
C LEU A 542 -0.79 -14.10 -27.94
N PRO A 543 -1.72 -14.65 -28.73
CA PRO A 543 -2.45 -15.85 -28.35
C PRO A 543 -1.57 -17.11 -28.41
N THR A 544 -1.83 -18.08 -27.53
CA THR A 544 -1.20 -19.42 -27.55
C THR A 544 -2.12 -20.45 -28.21
N PRO A 545 -1.58 -21.57 -28.73
CA PRO A 545 -2.40 -22.69 -29.20
C PRO A 545 -3.42 -23.14 -28.14
N PRO A 546 -4.64 -23.55 -28.53
CA PRO A 546 -5.69 -23.96 -27.59
C PRO A 546 -5.24 -25.01 -26.57
N GLU A 547 -4.36 -25.92 -26.97
CA GLU A 547 -3.81 -26.99 -26.13
C GLU A 547 -2.91 -26.48 -25.00
N LEU A 548 -2.42 -25.24 -25.12
CA LEU A 548 -1.51 -24.56 -24.18
C LEU A 548 -2.19 -23.38 -23.46
N SER A 549 -3.47 -23.12 -23.73
CA SER A 549 -4.21 -21.95 -23.24
C SER A 549 -5.28 -22.29 -22.19
N GLY A 550 -5.16 -23.42 -21.49
CA GLY A 550 -6.04 -23.83 -20.41
C GLY A 550 -5.93 -22.97 -19.15
N TYR A 551 -7.02 -22.94 -18.37
CA TYR A 551 -7.12 -22.25 -17.08
C TYR A 551 -7.10 -23.20 -15.87
N ASP A 552 -6.66 -24.44 -16.10
CA ASP A 552 -6.48 -25.40 -15.01
C ASP A 552 -5.37 -24.95 -14.06
N ALA A 553 -5.53 -25.32 -12.80
CA ALA A 553 -4.72 -24.85 -11.71
C ALA A 553 -4.37 -25.97 -10.75
N VAL A 554 -3.22 -25.84 -10.11
CA VAL A 554 -2.74 -26.74 -9.05
C VAL A 554 -2.62 -25.96 -7.75
N GLN A 555 -3.01 -26.58 -6.63
CA GLN A 555 -2.74 -26.01 -5.32
C GLN A 555 -1.29 -26.29 -4.93
N LYS A 556 -0.51 -25.22 -4.69
CA LYS A 556 0.73 -25.25 -3.92
C LYS A 556 0.54 -24.46 -2.63
N PHE A 557 1.48 -23.60 -2.24
CA PHE A 557 1.22 -22.58 -1.24
C PHE A 557 0.12 -21.63 -1.74
N ALA A 558 0.27 -21.09 -2.96
CA ALA A 558 -0.77 -20.42 -3.73
C ALA A 558 -1.37 -21.32 -4.85
N ARG A 559 -2.47 -20.84 -5.45
CA ARG A 559 -3.12 -21.47 -6.62
C ARG A 559 -2.40 -21.06 -7.91
N GLU A 560 -1.54 -21.93 -8.42
CA GLU A 560 -0.75 -21.68 -9.64
C GLU A 560 -1.47 -22.16 -10.91
N PRO A 561 -1.30 -21.49 -12.06
CA PRO A 561 -1.74 -22.00 -13.36
C PRO A 561 -0.87 -23.20 -13.79
N ILE A 562 -1.49 -24.25 -14.35
CA ILE A 562 -0.75 -25.36 -14.95
C ILE A 562 -0.11 -24.94 -16.28
N GLN A 563 -0.80 -24.07 -17.02
CA GLN A 563 -0.38 -23.60 -18.34
C GLN A 563 -0.14 -22.09 -18.30
N CYS A 564 1.12 -21.71 -18.29
CA CYS A 564 1.59 -20.34 -18.45
C CYS A 564 2.62 -20.35 -19.59
N TYR A 565 2.27 -19.77 -20.74
CA TYR A 565 3.10 -19.75 -21.93
C TYR A 565 3.13 -18.34 -22.52
N TYR A 566 4.32 -17.91 -22.95
CA TYR A 566 4.52 -16.72 -23.78
C TYR A 566 4.52 -17.16 -25.23
N PRO A 567 3.59 -16.68 -26.07
CA PRO A 567 3.67 -16.83 -27.51
C PRO A 567 4.47 -15.66 -28.09
N SER A 568 5.55 -15.96 -28.80
CA SER A 568 6.51 -14.96 -29.26
C SER A 568 6.05 -14.27 -30.55
N PRO A 569 6.22 -12.94 -30.62
CA PRO A 569 6.78 -12.29 -31.79
C PRO A 569 7.85 -11.28 -31.37
N ALA A 570 8.68 -10.87 -32.33
CA ALA A 570 9.85 -10.01 -32.16
C ALA A 570 9.71 -8.89 -31.10
N SER A 571 10.78 -8.69 -30.33
CA SER A 571 11.04 -7.46 -29.57
C SER A 571 10.51 -6.26 -30.35
N VAL A 572 9.64 -5.46 -29.73
CA VAL A 572 9.19 -4.20 -30.32
C VAL A 572 10.37 -3.23 -30.18
N ALA A 573 11.30 -3.30 -31.12
CA ALA A 573 12.62 -2.69 -31.15
C ALA A 573 12.87 -1.53 -30.18
N ALA A 574 13.75 -1.77 -29.22
CA ALA A 574 14.94 -0.94 -29.05
C ALA A 574 16.17 -1.86 -29.19
N PRO A 575 16.98 -1.75 -30.26
CA PRO A 575 18.21 -2.53 -30.39
C PRO A 575 19.31 -1.99 -29.47
N GLU A 576 20.21 -2.89 -29.08
CA GLU A 576 21.37 -2.66 -28.21
C GLU A 576 22.25 -1.46 -28.58
N PRO A 577 23.00 -0.88 -27.62
CA PRO A 577 24.14 -0.05 -27.95
C PRO A 577 25.28 -0.93 -28.50
N SER A 578 25.41 -0.98 -29.82
CA SER A 578 26.58 -1.54 -30.49
C SER A 578 27.81 -0.66 -30.24
N GLY A 579 28.87 -1.23 -29.66
CA GLY A 579 30.16 -0.56 -29.58
C GLY A 579 31.14 -1.19 -28.58
N THR A 580 31.63 -2.39 -28.88
CA THR A 580 32.90 -2.88 -28.32
C THR A 580 34.05 -2.01 -28.85
N GLN A 581 34.64 -1.20 -27.97
CA GLN A 581 36.05 -0.84 -28.08
C GLN A 581 36.72 -1.06 -26.72
N SER A 582 37.54 -2.11 -26.69
CA SER A 582 38.63 -2.29 -25.74
C SER A 582 39.59 -1.11 -25.83
N THR A 583 39.76 -0.37 -24.73
CA THR A 583 40.94 0.48 -24.51
C THR A 583 41.25 0.55 -23.02
N GLU A 584 42.54 0.49 -22.75
CA GLU A 584 43.21 0.28 -21.47
C GLU A 584 42.90 1.34 -20.41
N LEU A 585 43.09 0.95 -19.14
CA LEU A 585 43.11 1.81 -17.96
C LEU A 585 44.07 3.00 -18.14
N PRO A 586 43.64 4.25 -17.87
CA PRO A 586 44.52 5.29 -17.40
C PRO A 586 44.35 5.46 -15.89
N SER A 587 45.47 5.35 -15.20
CA SER A 587 45.69 5.89 -13.86
C SER A 587 45.48 7.41 -13.83
N GLY A 588 44.90 7.93 -12.75
CA GLY A 588 45.05 9.33 -12.34
C GLY A 588 43.79 10.20 -12.42
N SER A 589 43.23 10.46 -11.24
CA SER A 589 42.60 11.69 -10.73
C SER A 589 41.73 12.59 -11.64
N GLU A 590 40.57 12.95 -11.07
CA GLU A 590 39.67 14.08 -11.39
C GLU A 590 38.58 13.91 -12.46
N MET A 591 37.40 13.45 -12.05
CA MET A 591 36.21 14.31 -11.88
C MET A 591 34.99 13.45 -11.51
N ALA A 592 34.60 13.51 -10.23
CA ALA A 592 33.28 13.09 -9.78
C ALA A 592 32.25 14.16 -10.21
N LYS A 593 31.26 13.80 -11.04
CA LYS A 593 29.98 14.51 -11.09
C LYS A 593 28.91 13.66 -10.42
N SER A 594 28.73 13.99 -9.15
CA SER A 594 27.67 13.56 -8.23
C SER A 594 26.29 13.63 -8.86
N THR A 595 25.58 12.50 -8.92
CA THR A 595 24.13 12.45 -9.10
C THR A 595 23.51 12.79 -7.73
N ARG A 596 23.14 14.06 -7.52
CA ARG A 596 22.58 14.51 -6.25
C ARG A 596 21.23 13.83 -5.98
N LEU A 597 21.12 13.18 -4.83
CA LEU A 597 19.87 12.67 -4.27
C LEU A 597 18.87 13.82 -4.09
N SER A 598 17.58 13.55 -4.34
CA SER A 598 16.52 14.54 -4.09
C SER A 598 16.19 14.62 -2.60
N THR A 599 16.41 15.77 -1.96
CA THR A 599 16.11 16.01 -0.55
C THR A 599 14.59 16.03 -0.31
N SER A 600 14.07 15.08 0.48
CA SER A 600 12.64 14.98 0.78
C SER A 600 12.24 15.94 1.89
N SER A 601 11.10 16.64 1.75
CA SER A 601 10.57 17.52 2.82
C SER A 601 10.28 16.84 4.17
N ARG A 602 10.33 15.50 4.21
CA ARG A 602 10.13 14.65 5.39
C ARG A 602 11.44 14.13 5.99
N GLY A 603 12.57 14.30 5.30
CA GLY A 603 13.90 13.87 5.74
C GLY A 603 14.46 14.75 6.85
N ALA A 604 15.40 14.21 7.64
CA ALA A 604 16.09 14.95 8.69
C ALA A 604 17.12 15.95 8.10
N ASP A 605 17.62 15.67 6.90
CA ASP A 605 18.52 16.50 6.09
C ASP A 605 17.81 17.71 5.45
N PHE A 606 16.48 17.69 5.37
CA PHE A 606 15.72 18.77 4.74
C PHE A 606 15.83 20.11 5.46
N GLU A 607 15.97 20.09 6.78
CA GLU A 607 16.18 21.32 7.54
C GLU A 607 17.47 22.02 7.13
N GLN A 608 18.55 21.24 7.01
CA GLN A 608 19.83 21.73 6.51
C GLN A 608 19.70 22.24 5.08
N HIS A 609 18.96 21.51 4.23
CA HIS A 609 18.68 21.95 2.86
C HIS A 609 17.94 23.28 2.78
N LEU A 610 16.96 23.52 3.67
CA LEU A 610 16.27 24.81 3.75
C LEU A 610 17.24 25.92 4.16
N ILE A 611 18.06 25.68 5.20
CA ILE A 611 19.07 26.63 5.69
C ILE A 611 20.08 26.99 4.59
N ASP A 612 20.57 25.99 3.85
CA ASP A 612 21.52 26.16 2.74
C ASP A 612 20.94 26.99 1.58
N HIS A 613 19.62 27.12 1.53
CA HIS A 613 18.89 27.89 0.52
C HIS A 613 18.19 29.13 1.10
N ASN A 614 18.69 29.66 2.24
CA ASN A 614 18.19 30.87 2.89
C ASN A 614 16.73 30.79 3.36
N ILE A 615 16.23 29.60 3.68
CA ILE A 615 14.91 29.37 4.27
C ILE A 615 15.10 28.91 5.70
N TYR A 616 14.60 29.67 6.65
CA TYR A 616 14.91 29.47 8.05
C TYR A 616 13.67 29.15 8.87
N LEU A 617 13.72 28.00 9.57
CA LEU A 617 12.87 27.74 10.73
C LEU A 617 13.31 28.67 11.87
N ASP A 618 12.40 29.01 12.78
CA ASP A 618 12.57 30.03 13.83
C ASP A 618 13.97 30.03 14.48
N ASN A 619 14.87 30.84 13.92
CA ASN A 619 16.29 30.89 14.26
C ASN A 619 16.68 32.24 14.87
N ASN A 620 15.69 33.07 15.20
CA ASN A 620 15.85 34.43 15.72
C ASN A 620 16.69 35.38 14.82
N LYS A 621 16.93 35.06 13.54
CA LYS A 621 17.65 35.96 12.61
C LYS A 621 16.82 37.18 12.25
N SER A 622 15.51 37.01 12.05
CA SER A 622 14.60 38.07 11.65
C SER A 622 13.19 37.78 12.14
N SER A 623 12.45 38.82 12.52
CA SER A 623 11.04 38.76 12.91
C SER A 623 10.24 39.73 12.06
N ALA A 624 9.02 39.34 11.69
CA ALA A 624 8.13 40.19 10.91
C ALA A 624 7.85 41.51 11.66
N LEU A 625 7.92 42.65 10.96
CA LEU A 625 7.71 43.97 11.58
C LEU A 625 6.25 44.19 12.01
N ASN A 626 5.30 43.59 11.29
CA ASN A 626 3.87 43.61 11.62
C ASN A 626 3.44 42.53 12.65
N ILE A 627 4.37 41.90 13.38
CA ILE A 627 4.05 40.79 14.29
C ILE A 627 3.04 41.17 15.38
N GLN A 628 3.11 42.40 15.90
CA GLN A 628 2.18 42.88 16.93
C GLN A 628 0.76 43.02 16.37
N TYR A 629 0.63 43.58 15.16
CA TYR A 629 -0.64 43.65 14.44
C TYR A 629 -1.25 42.26 14.23
N ILE A 630 -0.43 41.27 13.84
CA ILE A 630 -0.87 39.89 13.65
C ILE A 630 -1.39 39.32 14.97
N ARG A 631 -0.64 39.45 16.06
CA ARG A 631 -1.03 38.96 17.39
C ARG A 631 -2.33 39.60 17.89
N ASP A 632 -2.52 40.89 17.64
CA ASP A 632 -3.75 41.58 18.03
C ASP A 632 -4.95 41.14 17.18
N ARG A 633 -4.76 40.89 15.87
CA ARG A 633 -5.79 40.32 15.00
C ARG A 633 -6.18 38.90 15.41
N LEU A 634 -5.24 38.05 15.82
CA LEU A 634 -5.54 36.68 16.28
C LEU A 634 -6.51 36.67 17.46
N ARG A 635 -6.39 37.63 18.38
CA ARG A 635 -7.20 37.75 19.59
C ARG A 635 -8.57 38.38 19.38
N ARG A 636 -8.90 38.87 18.18
CA ARG A 636 -10.20 39.50 17.92
C ARG A 636 -11.32 38.47 18.04
N SER A 637 -12.26 38.71 18.95
CA SER A 637 -13.39 37.80 19.17
C SER A 637 -14.21 37.63 17.89
N ARG A 638 -14.63 36.40 17.60
CA ARG A 638 -15.50 36.11 16.45
C ARG A 638 -16.92 35.82 16.94
N PRO A 639 -17.96 36.53 16.45
CA PRO A 639 -19.34 36.23 16.83
C PRO A 639 -19.78 34.80 16.50
N SER A 640 -19.14 34.15 15.52
CA SER A 640 -19.38 32.75 15.15
C SER A 640 -18.70 31.73 16.08
N LEU A 641 -17.82 32.17 16.97
CA LEU A 641 -17.09 31.34 17.94
C LEU A 641 -17.12 32.04 19.30
N SER A 642 -18.19 31.81 20.05
CA SER A 642 -18.34 32.26 21.44
C SER A 642 -18.72 31.07 22.31
N LEU A 643 -18.44 31.15 23.62
CA LEU A 643 -18.93 30.13 24.57
C LEU A 643 -20.46 30.00 24.60
N SER A 644 -21.20 31.00 24.15
CA SER A 644 -22.67 30.92 24.04
C SER A 644 -23.13 30.15 22.80
N ARG A 645 -22.29 30.01 21.78
CA ARG A 645 -22.60 29.31 20.51
C ARG A 645 -21.86 28.00 20.33
N PHE A 646 -20.76 27.81 21.05
CA PHE A 646 -19.96 26.58 21.04
C PHE A 646 -20.23 25.83 22.35
N SER A 647 -21.08 24.80 22.29
CA SER A 647 -21.59 24.10 23.47
C SER A 647 -20.54 23.17 24.10
N ASN A 648 -20.80 22.71 25.32
CA ASN A 648 -20.00 21.62 25.91
C ASN A 648 -20.11 20.33 25.08
N GLU A 649 -21.25 20.09 24.41
CA GLU A 649 -21.45 18.93 23.55
C GLU A 649 -20.57 18.99 22.31
N ASP A 650 -20.42 20.17 21.70
CA ASP A 650 -19.50 20.40 20.57
C ASP A 650 -18.05 20.14 20.98
N PHE A 651 -17.65 20.59 22.17
CA PHE A 651 -16.33 20.31 22.72
C PHE A 651 -16.10 18.80 22.94
N GLN A 652 -17.07 18.09 23.51
CA GLN A 652 -16.97 16.64 23.67
C GLN A 652 -16.99 15.89 22.34
N ALA A 653 -17.75 16.37 21.35
CA ALA A 653 -17.75 15.81 20.00
C ALA A 653 -16.37 15.97 19.36
N PHE A 654 -15.77 17.15 19.44
CA PHE A 654 -14.41 17.40 18.95
C PHE A 654 -13.37 16.50 19.61
N LYS A 655 -13.46 16.29 20.94
CA LYS A 655 -12.61 15.34 21.67
C LYS A 655 -12.78 13.90 21.20
N ARG A 656 -14.02 13.46 20.97
CA ARG A 656 -14.33 12.11 20.47
C ARG A 656 -13.77 11.90 19.07
N SER A 657 -14.02 12.83 18.15
CA SER A 657 -13.46 12.78 16.79
C SER A 657 -11.95 12.74 16.82
N ASN A 658 -11.29 13.57 17.64
CA ASN A 658 -9.83 13.55 17.74
C ASN A 658 -9.28 12.22 18.30
N ALA A 659 -9.99 11.58 19.22
CA ALA A 659 -9.58 10.30 19.80
C ALA A 659 -9.66 9.13 18.80
N THR A 660 -10.50 9.24 17.77
CA THR A 660 -10.70 8.18 16.76
C THR A 660 -9.82 8.32 15.52
N ILE A 661 -9.11 9.44 15.34
CA ILE A 661 -8.18 9.68 14.24
C ILE A 661 -7.05 8.63 14.23
N ALA A 662 -6.84 7.96 13.09
CA ALA A 662 -5.73 7.02 12.91
C ALA A 662 -4.67 7.53 11.90
N SER A 663 -5.08 8.35 10.93
CA SER A 663 -4.26 8.81 9.81
C SER A 663 -4.31 10.32 9.57
N GLU A 664 -3.44 10.83 8.69
CA GLU A 664 -3.49 12.22 8.19
C GLU A 664 -4.82 12.52 7.48
N ASP A 665 -5.30 11.59 6.65
CA ASP A 665 -6.55 11.74 5.90
C ASP A 665 -7.76 11.87 6.83
N ASP A 666 -7.79 11.14 7.94
CA ASP A 666 -8.87 11.25 8.94
C ASP A 666 -8.89 12.67 9.55
N VAL A 667 -7.73 13.29 9.81
CA VAL A 667 -7.67 14.67 10.31
C VAL A 667 -8.25 15.63 9.28
N VAL A 668 -7.89 15.48 8.01
CA VAL A 668 -8.37 16.33 6.92
C VAL A 668 -9.88 16.20 6.69
N VAL A 669 -10.44 15.01 6.94
CA VAL A 669 -11.88 14.74 6.77
C VAL A 669 -12.70 15.15 7.99
N GLU A 670 -12.23 14.87 9.20
CA GLU A 670 -13.05 15.02 10.42
C GLU A 670 -12.73 16.28 11.23
N ILE A 671 -11.46 16.69 11.28
CA ILE A 671 -11.02 17.78 12.15
C ILE A 671 -10.93 19.11 11.40
N VAL A 672 -10.31 19.10 10.22
CA VAL A 672 -10.10 20.32 9.42
C VAL A 672 -11.41 21.05 9.10
N PRO A 673 -12.53 20.40 8.73
CA PRO A 673 -13.79 21.12 8.49
C PRO A 673 -14.30 21.85 9.73
N VAL A 674 -14.14 21.25 10.92
CA VAL A 674 -14.50 21.91 12.19
C VAL A 674 -13.59 23.10 12.44
N MET A 675 -12.29 22.97 12.17
CA MET A 675 -11.34 24.07 12.32
C MET A 675 -11.66 25.24 11.37
N CYS A 676 -11.94 24.94 10.11
CA CYS A 676 -12.27 25.93 9.08
C CYS A 676 -13.63 26.62 9.31
N GLY A 677 -14.60 25.92 9.88
CA GLY A 677 -15.96 26.45 10.06
C GLY A 677 -16.70 26.66 8.75
N THR A 678 -17.67 27.57 8.75
CA THR A 678 -18.60 27.78 7.62
C THR A 678 -18.13 28.84 6.60
N ASN A 679 -17.02 29.55 6.87
CA ASN A 679 -16.47 30.53 5.94
C ASN A 679 -15.89 29.82 4.71
N LYS A 680 -16.34 30.23 3.51
CA LYS A 680 -15.89 29.67 2.24
C LYS A 680 -14.72 30.47 1.67
N ILE A 681 -13.51 30.16 2.12
CA ILE A 681 -12.27 30.56 1.43
C ILE A 681 -11.94 29.47 0.39
N LEU A 682 -11.59 29.87 -0.83
CA LEU A 682 -11.22 28.93 -1.88
C LEU A 682 -9.97 28.16 -1.47
N SER A 683 -10.14 26.85 -1.30
CA SER A 683 -9.13 25.97 -0.75
C SER A 683 -9.10 24.63 -1.47
N LYS A 684 -7.91 24.01 -1.51
CA LYS A 684 -7.70 22.64 -1.99
C LYS A 684 -6.82 21.87 -1.00
N ARG A 685 -6.76 20.57 -1.19
CA ARG A 685 -6.14 19.62 -0.26
C ARG A 685 -5.23 18.67 -1.00
N ASN A 686 -4.13 18.26 -0.38
CA ASN A 686 -3.23 17.20 -0.84
C ASN A 686 -2.76 17.33 -2.30
N LEU A 687 -2.54 18.56 -2.77
CA LEU A 687 -2.26 18.84 -4.18
C LEU A 687 -0.80 19.29 -4.37
N LEU A 688 -0.11 18.65 -5.32
CA LEU A 688 1.30 18.92 -5.62
C LEU A 688 1.42 20.16 -6.51
N PHE A 689 2.24 21.13 -6.11
CA PHE A 689 2.47 22.35 -6.88
C PHE A 689 3.44 22.07 -8.04
N THR A 690 2.91 21.71 -9.20
CA THR A 690 3.70 21.27 -10.37
C THR A 690 4.33 22.42 -11.13
N GLU A 691 3.70 23.59 -11.14
CA GLU A 691 4.11 24.73 -11.97
C GLU A 691 5.01 25.74 -11.24
N LEU A 692 5.10 25.67 -9.91
CA LEU A 692 5.96 26.59 -9.18
C LEU A 692 7.44 26.33 -9.50
N GLU A 693 8.18 27.40 -9.80
CA GLU A 693 9.64 27.37 -9.87
C GLU A 693 10.21 26.94 -8.51
N PRO A 694 11.24 26.08 -8.43
CA PRO A 694 11.83 25.71 -7.16
C PRO A 694 12.31 26.93 -6.36
N ILE A 695 11.91 27.05 -5.10
CA ILE A 695 12.41 28.11 -4.19
C ILE A 695 13.85 27.82 -3.73
N THR A 696 14.23 26.54 -3.68
CA THR A 696 15.58 26.04 -3.36
C THR A 696 16.36 25.74 -4.65
N ASP A 697 16.81 24.49 -4.84
CA ASP A 697 17.26 23.91 -6.10
C ASP A 697 16.27 22.83 -6.62
N GLU A 698 16.59 22.20 -7.75
CA GLU A 698 15.78 21.12 -8.36
C GLU A 698 15.81 19.79 -7.58
N THR A 699 16.61 19.71 -6.50
CA THR A 699 16.74 18.48 -5.70
C THR A 699 15.67 18.38 -4.61
N ALA A 700 15.07 19.49 -4.18
CA ALA A 700 13.97 19.46 -3.23
C ALA A 700 12.68 18.90 -3.87
N SER A 701 11.94 18.10 -3.10
CA SER A 701 10.57 17.72 -3.48
C SER A 701 9.68 18.97 -3.64
N LYS A 702 8.89 19.02 -4.73
CA LYS A 702 7.93 20.12 -4.95
C LYS A 702 6.93 20.25 -3.77
N PRO A 703 6.48 21.49 -3.44
CA PRO A 703 5.51 21.72 -2.37
C PRO A 703 4.23 20.91 -2.55
N LYS A 704 3.74 20.30 -1.47
CA LYS A 704 2.48 19.55 -1.46
C LYS A 704 1.78 19.76 -0.12
N PRO A 705 1.15 20.93 0.08
CA PRO A 705 0.47 21.21 1.33
C PRO A 705 -0.75 20.30 1.52
N ASP A 706 -1.01 19.90 2.76
CA ASP A 706 -2.19 19.08 3.10
C ASP A 706 -3.48 19.87 2.87
N VAL A 707 -3.46 21.17 3.19
CA VAL A 707 -4.51 22.15 2.88
C VAL A 707 -3.87 23.50 2.55
N PHE A 708 -4.38 24.19 1.55
CA PHE A 708 -3.98 25.57 1.27
C PHE A 708 -5.14 26.42 0.75
N ASP A 709 -5.06 27.72 1.01
CA ASP A 709 -6.00 28.73 0.53
C ASP A 709 -5.36 29.62 -0.55
N GLY A 710 -6.16 30.06 -1.51
CA GLY A 710 -5.74 31.00 -2.55
C GLY A 710 -6.92 31.76 -3.17
N ALA A 711 -6.65 32.46 -4.26
CA ALA A 711 -7.63 33.25 -5.03
C ALA A 711 -8.13 32.47 -6.26
N CYS A 712 -9.20 32.95 -6.90
CA CYS A 712 -9.64 32.41 -8.18
C CYS A 712 -8.66 32.82 -9.28
N LEU A 713 -8.41 31.96 -10.27
CA LEU A 713 -7.55 32.30 -11.42
C LEU A 713 -8.04 33.55 -12.16
N ASP A 714 -9.36 33.76 -12.20
CA ASP A 714 -9.97 34.91 -12.88
C ASP A 714 -9.84 36.23 -12.11
N ASP A 715 -9.46 36.17 -10.83
CA ASP A 715 -9.14 37.38 -10.06
C ASP A 715 -7.82 38.01 -10.51
N ILE A 716 -6.99 37.27 -11.26
CA ILE A 716 -5.70 37.75 -11.79
C ILE A 716 -5.86 38.22 -13.24
N ASP A 717 -5.39 39.45 -13.53
CA ASP A 717 -5.44 40.02 -14.88
C ASP A 717 -4.72 39.11 -15.89
N LYS A 718 -5.28 38.99 -17.09
CA LYS A 718 -4.76 38.09 -18.14
C LYS A 718 -3.31 38.38 -18.50
N ARG A 719 -2.84 39.62 -18.34
CA ARG A 719 -1.45 40.00 -18.61
C ARG A 719 -0.49 39.45 -17.56
N ILE A 720 -0.88 39.48 -16.29
CA ILE A 720 -0.10 38.85 -15.20
C ILE A 720 -0.08 37.33 -15.40
N ARG A 721 -1.22 36.75 -15.82
CA ARG A 721 -1.30 35.30 -16.16
C ARG A 721 -0.45 34.91 -17.37
N ALA A 722 -0.11 35.86 -18.24
CA ALA A 722 0.72 35.64 -19.42
C ALA A 722 2.19 36.02 -19.19
N ASP A 723 2.53 36.60 -18.02
CA ASP A 723 3.89 36.98 -17.69
C ASP A 723 4.69 35.75 -17.24
N GLU A 724 5.64 35.33 -18.07
CA GLU A 724 6.47 34.14 -17.85
C GLU A 724 7.33 34.22 -16.58
N HIS A 725 7.59 35.41 -16.04
CA HIS A 725 8.37 35.59 -14.80
C HIS A 725 7.50 35.49 -13.55
N ILE A 726 6.22 35.80 -13.66
CA ILE A 726 5.29 35.87 -12.52
C ILE A 726 4.47 34.58 -12.42
N TYR A 727 4.04 34.05 -13.56
CA TYR A 727 3.26 32.82 -13.66
C TYR A 727 3.84 31.67 -12.80
N PRO A 728 5.13 31.28 -12.93
CA PRO A 728 5.70 30.16 -12.17
C PRO A 728 5.92 30.50 -10.68
N LEU A 729 5.60 31.70 -10.22
CA LEU A 729 5.72 32.09 -8.81
C LEU A 729 4.37 32.10 -8.08
N ILE A 730 3.27 32.29 -8.81
CA ILE A 730 1.94 32.45 -8.22
C ILE A 730 0.93 31.39 -8.68
N ILE A 731 1.19 30.64 -9.75
CA ILE A 731 0.27 29.62 -10.26
C ILE A 731 0.79 28.23 -9.83
N PRO A 732 0.12 27.54 -8.88
CA PRO A 732 0.64 26.27 -8.37
C PRO A 732 0.46 25.10 -9.34
N THR A 733 -0.59 25.11 -10.18
CA THR A 733 -0.90 24.03 -11.13
C THR A 733 -1.55 24.54 -12.40
N LYS A 734 -1.57 23.72 -13.47
CA LYS A 734 -2.33 24.00 -14.71
C LYS A 734 -3.85 23.84 -14.56
N HIS A 735 -4.35 23.34 -13.43
CA HIS A 735 -5.78 23.12 -13.25
C HIS A 735 -6.52 24.43 -12.96
N VAL A 736 -7.44 24.81 -13.85
CA VAL A 736 -8.16 26.10 -13.84
C VAL A 736 -8.97 26.34 -12.54
N HIS A 737 -9.42 25.28 -11.86
CA HIS A 737 -10.24 25.37 -10.65
C HIS A 737 -9.45 25.21 -9.33
N VAL A 738 -8.12 25.27 -9.41
CA VAL A 738 -7.24 25.22 -8.23
C VAL A 738 -6.93 26.67 -7.79
N PRO A 739 -6.98 26.97 -6.48
CA PRO A 739 -6.63 28.30 -5.99
C PRO A 739 -5.23 28.70 -6.41
N VAL A 740 -5.08 29.95 -6.82
CA VAL A 740 -3.81 30.57 -7.21
C VAL A 740 -3.31 31.53 -6.14
N ALA A 741 -2.06 31.95 -6.25
CA ALA A 741 -1.37 32.82 -5.30
C ALA A 741 -1.53 32.34 -3.83
N PRO A 742 -1.17 31.07 -3.53
CA PRO A 742 -1.44 30.51 -2.22
C PRO A 742 -0.64 31.23 -1.12
N ASN A 743 -1.29 31.60 -0.02
CA ASN A 743 -0.62 32.31 1.09
C ASN A 743 -1.13 31.92 2.49
N PHE A 744 -1.92 30.86 2.57
CA PHE A 744 -2.22 30.17 3.82
C PHE A 744 -2.06 28.66 3.62
N PHE A 745 -1.36 28.00 4.53
CA PHE A 745 -1.09 26.56 4.48
C PHE A 745 -1.42 25.89 5.82
N LEU A 746 -1.98 24.70 5.79
CA LEU A 746 -2.16 23.88 6.98
C LEU A 746 -1.59 22.49 6.73
N GLU A 747 -0.64 22.10 7.59
CA GLU A 747 -0.03 20.78 7.63
C GLU A 747 -0.59 19.97 8.81
N VAL A 748 -0.86 18.70 8.59
CA VAL A 748 -1.40 17.81 9.62
C VAL A 748 -0.63 16.49 9.70
N LYS A 749 -0.76 15.82 10.84
CA LYS A 749 -0.23 14.48 11.07
C LYS A 749 -1.31 13.59 11.68
N GLY A 750 -1.24 12.29 11.45
CA GLY A 750 -2.01 11.31 12.24
C GLY A 750 -1.51 11.22 13.69
N GLN A 751 -2.17 10.44 14.54
CA GLN A 751 -1.81 10.33 15.98
C GLN A 751 -0.36 9.90 16.25
N SER A 752 0.22 9.09 15.37
CA SER A 752 1.61 8.59 15.48
C SER A 752 2.58 9.26 14.49
N GLY A 753 2.16 10.33 13.82
CA GLY A 753 3.05 11.08 12.92
C GLY A 753 4.11 11.85 13.70
N ASP A 754 5.22 12.19 13.04
CA ASP A 754 6.30 12.95 13.65
C ASP A 754 5.98 14.47 13.64
N PRO A 755 5.86 15.13 14.80
CA PRO A 755 5.64 16.58 14.87
C PRO A 755 6.78 17.41 14.26
N ALA A 756 8.02 16.91 14.22
CA ALA A 756 9.15 17.67 13.65
C ALA A 756 9.02 17.85 12.14
N ILE A 757 8.34 16.92 11.46
CA ILE A 757 8.06 17.01 10.02
C ILE A 757 7.07 18.15 9.73
N LEU A 758 6.09 18.38 10.63
CA LEU A 758 5.06 19.43 10.46
C LEU A 758 5.67 20.81 10.28
N MET A 759 6.64 21.17 11.13
CA MET A 759 7.25 22.50 11.11
C MET A 759 8.09 22.71 9.84
N ARG A 760 8.83 21.69 9.39
CA ARG A 760 9.60 21.75 8.14
C ARG A 760 8.71 21.92 6.90
N GLN A 761 7.61 21.17 6.81
CA GLN A 761 6.65 21.32 5.72
C GLN A 761 5.99 22.71 5.76
N ALA A 762 5.54 23.14 6.94
CA ALA A 762 4.91 24.44 7.15
C ALA A 762 5.84 25.63 6.82
N CYS A 763 7.16 25.48 7.07
CA CYS A 763 8.19 26.44 6.69
C CYS A 763 8.40 26.47 5.17
N TYR A 764 8.55 25.31 4.54
CA TYR A 764 8.78 25.22 3.10
C TYR A 764 7.61 25.75 2.27
N ASP A 765 6.38 25.36 2.62
CA ASP A 765 5.18 25.83 1.93
C ASP A 765 4.95 27.33 2.18
N GLY A 766 5.16 27.78 3.43
CA GLY A 766 5.09 29.19 3.81
C GLY A 766 6.10 30.08 3.07
N ALA A 767 7.34 29.61 2.85
CA ALA A 767 8.33 30.32 2.05
C ALA A 767 7.88 30.48 0.58
N ASN A 768 7.27 29.45 0.00
CA ASN A 768 6.70 29.53 -1.36
C ASN A 768 5.57 30.56 -1.44
N GLY A 769 4.66 30.60 -0.45
CA GLY A 769 3.62 31.62 -0.40
C GLY A 769 4.17 33.03 -0.15
N ALA A 770 5.18 33.17 0.70
CA ALA A 770 5.84 34.46 0.95
C ALA A 770 6.48 35.02 -0.32
N ARG A 771 7.11 34.16 -1.13
CA ARG A 771 7.61 34.51 -2.47
C ARG A 771 6.47 34.95 -3.39
N ALA A 772 5.35 34.24 -3.41
CA ALA A 772 4.19 34.60 -4.22
C ALA A 772 3.62 35.99 -3.82
N MET A 773 3.49 36.27 -2.52
CA MET A 773 3.00 37.56 -2.03
C MET A 773 3.98 38.69 -2.35
N HIS A 774 5.27 38.47 -2.13
CA HIS A 774 6.32 39.43 -2.46
C HIS A 774 6.36 39.76 -3.97
N CYS A 775 6.16 38.75 -4.81
CA CYS A 775 6.06 38.87 -6.25
C CYS A 775 4.88 39.76 -6.67
N LEU A 776 3.68 39.51 -6.12
CA LEU A 776 2.49 40.33 -6.40
C LEU A 776 2.62 41.76 -5.86
N GLN A 777 3.22 41.93 -4.67
CA GLN A 777 3.47 43.25 -4.07
C GLN A 777 4.35 44.14 -4.93
N ASN A 778 5.33 43.54 -5.62
CA ASN A 778 6.34 44.26 -6.41
C ASN A 778 6.07 44.23 -7.92
N TYR A 779 4.93 43.70 -8.36
CA TYR A 779 4.58 43.62 -9.78
C TYR A 779 4.58 45.01 -10.44
N GLY A 780 5.42 45.20 -11.46
CA GLY A 780 5.56 46.45 -12.21
C GLY A 780 6.54 47.47 -11.61
N ARG A 781 7.35 47.10 -10.61
CA ARG A 781 8.45 47.93 -10.08
C ARG A 781 9.78 47.57 -10.72
N GLU A 782 10.67 48.55 -10.89
CA GLU A 782 12.03 48.32 -11.38
C GLU A 782 12.91 47.60 -10.35
N GLU A 783 12.78 47.96 -9.06
CA GLU A 783 13.47 47.31 -7.96
C GLU A 783 12.47 46.77 -6.92
N PRO A 784 12.62 45.51 -6.47
CA PRO A 784 11.75 44.93 -5.45
C PRO A 784 12.03 45.54 -4.06
N ILE A 785 10.96 45.87 -3.34
CA ILE A 785 11.01 46.37 -1.97
C ILE A 785 10.74 45.23 -0.99
N TYR A 786 11.60 45.12 0.02
CA TYR A 786 11.46 44.21 1.16
C TYR A 786 11.07 45.02 2.40
N ASP A 787 9.78 45.01 2.74
CA ASP A 787 9.23 45.78 3.87
C ASP A 787 9.32 45.06 5.22
N GLY A 788 9.82 43.81 5.23
CA GLY A 788 9.97 42.99 6.44
C GLY A 788 8.65 42.55 7.09
N ASN A 789 7.51 42.68 6.40
CA ASN A 789 6.20 42.29 6.93
C ASN A 789 5.83 40.85 6.52
N ALA A 790 5.06 40.18 7.38
CA ALA A 790 4.48 38.88 7.07
C ALA A 790 3.08 39.03 6.45
N TYR A 791 2.92 38.42 5.28
CA TYR A 791 1.65 38.36 4.51
C TYR A 791 1.23 36.93 4.16
N THR A 792 2.07 35.96 4.53
CA THR A 792 1.83 34.54 4.36
C THR A 792 1.85 33.87 5.72
N PHE A 793 0.96 32.90 5.91
CA PHE A 793 0.79 32.22 7.17
C PHE A 793 0.73 30.71 6.97
N SER A 794 1.14 29.97 7.99
CA SER A 794 0.87 28.54 8.04
C SER A 794 0.41 28.10 9.43
N ALA A 795 -0.15 26.91 9.49
CA ALA A 795 -0.57 26.28 10.73
C ALA A 795 -0.23 24.79 10.70
N THR A 796 -0.04 24.21 11.88
CA THR A 796 0.16 22.77 12.02
C THR A 796 -0.78 22.22 13.08
N TYR A 797 -1.45 21.10 12.79
CA TYR A 797 -2.26 20.40 13.79
C TYR A 797 -1.81 18.95 13.99
N HIS A 798 -1.57 18.59 15.25
CA HIS A 798 -1.20 17.23 15.61
C HIS A 798 -2.19 16.64 16.64
N PRO A 799 -2.96 15.60 16.30
CA PRO A 799 -4.02 15.05 17.15
C PRO A 799 -3.47 14.33 18.39
N GLY A 800 -2.28 13.72 18.30
CA GLY A 800 -1.61 13.06 19.44
C GLY A 800 -1.15 14.04 20.52
N THR A 801 -0.42 15.10 20.16
CA THR A 801 -0.04 16.18 21.08
C THR A 801 -1.17 17.16 21.36
N ARG A 802 -2.24 17.16 20.55
CA ARG A 802 -3.42 18.04 20.66
C ARG A 802 -3.09 19.53 20.47
N THR A 803 -2.00 19.79 19.76
CA THR A 803 -1.45 21.14 19.55
C THR A 803 -1.85 21.67 18.19
N LEU A 804 -2.40 22.88 18.17
CA LEU A 804 -2.48 23.74 17.00
C LEU A 804 -1.38 24.80 17.14
N ALA A 805 -0.39 24.79 16.27
CA ALA A 805 0.62 25.84 16.19
C ALA A 805 0.40 26.70 14.94
N LEU A 806 0.71 27.99 15.05
CA LEU A 806 0.47 29.00 14.03
C LEU A 806 1.79 29.72 13.73
N TYR A 807 2.00 30.09 12.48
CA TYR A 807 3.26 30.67 12.02
C TYR A 807 3.02 31.82 11.03
N ALA A 808 3.91 32.80 11.06
CA ALA A 808 4.00 33.89 10.09
C ALA A 808 5.26 33.74 9.24
N HIS A 809 5.18 34.10 7.96
CA HIS A 809 6.29 34.01 7.00
C HIS A 809 6.52 35.36 6.35
N HIS A 810 7.77 35.83 6.38
CA HIS A 810 8.18 37.07 5.71
C HIS A 810 9.51 36.90 4.97
N PRO A 811 9.67 37.57 3.81
CA PRO A 811 10.94 37.65 3.13
C PRO A 811 11.80 38.82 3.65
N THR A 812 13.12 38.69 3.56
CA THR A 812 14.06 39.81 3.73
C THR A 812 14.95 39.96 2.51
N ALA A 813 15.50 41.18 2.34
CA ALA A 813 16.39 41.48 1.23
C ALA A 813 17.61 40.53 1.24
N PRO A 814 18.18 40.22 0.05
CA PRO A 814 19.39 39.42 -0.04
C PRO A 814 20.56 40.05 0.74
N ALA A 815 21.38 39.22 1.41
CA ALA A 815 22.50 39.69 2.24
C ALA A 815 23.62 40.38 1.43
N SER A 816 23.76 40.05 0.14
CA SER A 816 24.73 40.65 -0.78
C SER A 816 24.17 40.75 -2.20
N SER A 817 24.70 41.69 -2.99
CA SER A 817 24.32 41.83 -4.41
C SER A 817 24.53 40.52 -5.17
N GLY A 818 23.47 40.01 -5.80
CA GLY A 818 23.46 38.72 -6.54
C GLY A 818 23.09 37.48 -5.71
N SER A 819 22.84 37.59 -4.40
CA SER A 819 22.32 36.48 -3.58
C SER A 819 20.80 36.36 -3.64
N LYS A 820 20.24 35.20 -3.28
CA LYS A 820 18.79 34.97 -3.21
C LYS A 820 18.19 35.66 -1.95
N PRO A 821 16.92 36.10 -1.99
CA PRO A 821 16.22 36.59 -0.80
C PRO A 821 16.16 35.53 0.28
N GLU A 822 16.03 35.95 1.54
CA GLU A 822 15.84 35.03 2.66
C GLU A 822 14.37 34.94 3.05
N TYR A 823 13.95 33.80 3.58
CA TYR A 823 12.59 33.54 4.05
C TYR A 823 12.62 33.05 5.50
N HIS A 824 11.83 33.68 6.37
CA HIS A 824 11.86 33.42 7.80
C HIS A 824 10.48 32.99 8.29
N LEU A 825 10.44 31.89 9.04
CA LEU A 825 9.28 31.46 9.80
C LEU A 825 9.36 32.06 11.21
N THR A 826 8.29 32.71 11.67
CA THR A 826 8.16 33.23 13.04
C THR A 826 7.01 32.53 13.76
N ASP A 827 7.28 32.05 14.97
CA ASP A 827 6.26 31.43 15.82
C ASP A 827 5.20 32.45 16.29
N LEU A 828 3.93 32.07 16.09
CA LEU A 828 2.77 32.72 16.68
C LEU A 828 2.24 31.89 17.86
N PRO A 829 1.36 32.44 18.71
CA PRO A 829 0.81 31.69 19.84
C PRO A 829 0.23 30.32 19.40
N GLY A 830 0.70 29.25 20.05
CA GLY A 830 0.15 27.91 19.91
C GLY A 830 -0.97 27.65 20.92
N TYR A 831 -1.86 26.72 20.56
CA TYR A 831 -3.06 26.39 21.33
C TYR A 831 -3.15 24.89 21.58
N TYR A 832 -3.34 24.51 22.84
CA TYR A 832 -3.64 23.13 23.21
C TYR A 832 -5.17 22.94 23.21
N LEU A 833 -5.70 22.46 22.08
CA LEU A 833 -7.13 22.54 21.77
C LEU A 833 -8.03 21.72 22.71
N MET A 834 -7.46 20.79 23.47
CA MET A 834 -8.20 19.83 24.27
C MET A 834 -8.11 20.06 25.79
N SER A 835 -7.52 21.17 26.23
CA SER A 835 -7.44 21.53 27.65
C SER A 835 -8.84 21.72 28.23
N ASP A 836 -9.59 22.63 27.62
CA ASP A 836 -10.97 22.94 27.97
C ASP A 836 -11.68 23.59 26.78
N ARG A 837 -12.96 23.88 26.96
CA ARG A 837 -13.81 24.48 25.92
C ARG A 837 -13.33 25.88 25.52
N GLN A 838 -12.78 26.65 26.45
CA GLN A 838 -12.26 28.00 26.17
C GLN A 838 -11.01 27.90 25.29
N ALA A 839 -10.08 27.00 25.61
CA ALA A 839 -8.88 26.77 24.82
C ALA A 839 -9.19 26.34 23.38
N LEU A 840 -10.22 25.52 23.17
CA LEU A 840 -10.69 25.17 21.83
C LEU A 840 -11.23 26.41 21.10
N VAL A 841 -12.11 27.18 21.74
CA VAL A 841 -12.68 28.39 21.13
C VAL A 841 -11.61 29.43 20.79
N ASP A 842 -10.62 29.63 21.66
CA ASP A 842 -9.51 30.55 21.45
C ASP A 842 -8.64 30.11 20.28
N GLY A 843 -8.27 28.83 20.23
CA GLY A 843 -7.47 28.28 19.14
C GLY A 843 -8.18 28.33 17.79
N LEU A 844 -9.47 27.99 17.75
CA LEU A 844 -10.27 28.11 16.53
C LEU A 844 -10.48 29.57 16.10
N THR A 845 -10.60 30.49 17.07
CA THR A 845 -10.71 31.93 16.80
C THR A 845 -9.44 32.44 16.14
N ALA A 846 -8.28 32.13 16.72
CA ALA A 846 -6.99 32.52 16.18
C ALA A 846 -6.75 31.91 14.79
N PHE A 847 -7.00 30.62 14.61
CA PHE A 847 -6.84 29.93 13.32
C PHE A 847 -7.69 30.59 12.22
N ARG A 848 -8.97 30.84 12.48
CA ARG A 848 -9.87 31.45 11.47
C ARG A 848 -9.53 32.92 11.19
N ASN A 849 -9.12 33.68 12.21
CA ASN A 849 -8.67 35.06 12.03
C ASN A 849 -7.39 35.13 11.18
N LEU A 850 -6.47 34.17 11.34
CA LEU A 850 -5.25 34.08 10.56
C LEU A 850 -5.56 33.81 9.07
N ARG A 851 -6.51 32.90 8.79
CA ARG A 851 -6.97 32.60 7.43
C ARG A 851 -7.63 33.81 6.75
N ASP A 852 -8.51 34.51 7.47
CA ASP A 852 -9.14 35.73 6.93
C ASP A 852 -8.08 36.80 6.62
N MET A 853 -7.08 36.95 7.49
CA MET A 853 -5.99 37.91 7.28
C MET A 853 -5.14 37.55 6.06
N ALA A 854 -4.82 36.26 5.87
CA ALA A 854 -4.14 35.77 4.68
C ALA A 854 -4.93 36.18 3.40
N GLN A 855 -6.24 35.92 3.39
CA GLN A 855 -7.09 36.30 2.27
C GLN A 855 -7.09 37.82 2.02
N GLU A 856 -7.25 38.63 3.07
CA GLU A 856 -7.23 40.10 2.96
C GLU A 856 -5.95 40.62 2.28
N PHE A 857 -4.79 40.09 2.68
CA PHE A 857 -3.51 40.47 2.11
C PHE A 857 -3.35 40.05 0.65
N ARG A 858 -3.59 38.76 0.36
CA ARG A 858 -3.46 38.21 -1.00
C ARG A 858 -4.36 38.95 -1.97
N ASP A 859 -5.64 39.08 -1.63
CA ASP A 859 -6.61 39.72 -2.51
C ASP A 859 -6.27 41.22 -2.68
N GLY A 860 -5.67 41.84 -1.65
CA GLY A 860 -5.09 43.18 -1.72
C GLY A 860 -3.97 43.31 -2.75
N PHE A 861 -2.96 42.43 -2.68
CA PHE A 861 -1.85 42.45 -3.63
C PHE A 861 -2.26 42.10 -5.06
N ILE A 862 -3.21 41.17 -5.25
CA ILE A 862 -3.79 40.90 -6.56
C ILE A 862 -4.45 42.18 -7.14
N ARG A 863 -5.21 42.92 -6.33
CA ARG A 863 -5.82 44.19 -6.79
C ARG A 863 -4.76 45.22 -7.18
N VAL A 864 -3.69 45.37 -6.40
CA VAL A 864 -2.58 46.29 -6.68
C VAL A 864 -1.89 45.90 -7.99
N ALA A 865 -1.52 44.63 -8.15
CA ALA A 865 -0.87 44.11 -9.35
C ALA A 865 -1.75 44.29 -10.60
N ASN A 866 -3.05 43.99 -10.49
CA ASN A 866 -4.00 44.22 -11.57
C ASN A 866 -4.11 45.70 -11.95
N ALA A 867 -4.12 46.62 -10.98
CA ALA A 867 -4.18 48.06 -11.25
C ALA A 867 -2.93 48.56 -12.01
N HIS A 868 -1.75 48.01 -11.71
CA HIS A 868 -0.52 48.31 -12.45
C HIS A 868 -0.63 47.93 -13.93
N THR A 869 -1.24 46.79 -14.26
CA THR A 869 -1.45 46.43 -15.67
C THR A 869 -2.35 47.42 -16.42
N GLN A 870 -3.25 48.13 -15.73
CA GLN A 870 -4.23 49.04 -16.34
C GLN A 870 -3.76 50.50 -16.43
N ASN A 871 -2.49 50.80 -16.08
CA ASN A 871 -1.96 52.17 -15.98
C ASN A 871 -2.81 53.10 -15.08
N LEU A 872 -3.49 52.55 -14.08
CA LEU A 872 -4.28 53.32 -13.13
C LEU A 872 -3.35 53.92 -12.06
N VAL A 873 -3.25 55.25 -12.01
CA VAL A 873 -2.34 55.99 -11.11
C VAL A 873 -2.72 55.79 -9.63
N LEU A 874 -1.72 55.87 -8.74
CA LEU A 874 -1.72 55.76 -7.27
C LEU A 874 -2.99 56.20 -6.49
N PRO A 875 -3.72 57.28 -6.85
CA PRO A 875 -4.97 57.64 -6.15
C PRO A 875 -6.08 56.58 -6.24
N TYR A 876 -6.14 55.81 -7.33
CA TYR A 876 -7.13 54.74 -7.51
C TYR A 876 -6.81 53.52 -6.63
N ILE A 877 -5.51 53.22 -6.48
CA ILE A 877 -5.01 52.12 -5.65
C ILE A 877 -5.29 52.41 -4.17
N ARG A 878 -5.02 53.62 -3.68
CA ARG A 878 -5.33 54.01 -2.28
C ARG A 878 -6.81 53.91 -1.95
N LYS A 879 -7.74 54.25 -2.86
CA LYS A 879 -9.17 54.23 -2.56
C LYS A 879 -9.79 52.82 -2.49
N ASN A 880 -9.15 51.83 -3.12
CA ASN A 880 -9.67 50.47 -3.28
C ASN A 880 -8.83 49.38 -2.59
N THR A 881 -7.82 49.77 -1.80
CA THR A 881 -7.02 48.87 -0.97
C THR A 881 -7.66 48.74 0.42
N PRO A 882 -7.72 47.55 1.06
CA PRO A 882 -8.25 47.41 2.41
C PRO A 882 -7.57 48.37 3.39
N GLU A 883 -8.32 48.97 4.31
CA GLU A 883 -7.82 49.94 5.29
C GLU A 883 -6.66 49.36 6.14
N SER A 884 -6.68 48.04 6.35
CA SER A 884 -5.59 47.26 6.96
C SER A 884 -4.27 47.36 6.20
N LEU A 885 -4.30 47.24 4.86
CA LEU A 885 -3.13 47.40 4.00
C LEU A 885 -2.71 48.87 3.86
N GLN A 886 -3.65 49.81 3.84
CA GLN A 886 -3.34 51.24 3.77
C GLN A 886 -2.60 51.73 5.01
N THR A 887 -2.97 51.22 6.19
CA THR A 887 -2.31 51.57 7.46
C THR A 887 -0.90 50.97 7.52
N MET A 888 -0.70 49.74 7.01
CA MET A 888 0.62 49.10 6.97
C MET A 888 1.56 49.69 5.89
N LEU A 889 1.03 50.13 4.75
CA LEU A 889 1.81 50.82 3.70
C LEU A 889 2.15 52.29 4.03
N ALA A 890 1.58 52.86 5.11
CA ALA A 890 1.82 54.23 5.55
C ALA A 890 2.99 54.37 6.55
N TYR A 891 3.56 53.25 7.04
CA TYR A 891 4.67 53.22 8.00
C TYR A 891 5.99 52.67 7.41
N GLY A 892 6.08 52.51 6.09
CA GLY A 892 7.31 52.16 5.37
C GLY A 892 8.00 53.38 4.79
#